data_AF-A0A401GKK8-F1
#
_entry.id   AF-A0A401GKK8-F1
#
_cell.length_a   1.000
_cell.length_b   1.000
_cell.length_c   1.000
_cell.angle_alpha   90.00
_cell.angle_beta   90.00
_cell.angle_gamma   90.00
#
_symmetry.space_group_name_H-M   'P 1'
#
loop_
_entity.id
_entity.type
_entity.pdbx_description
1 polymer ?
#
loop_
_entity_poly.entity_id
_entity_poly.type
_entity_poly.pdbx_seq_one_letter_code
_entity_poly.pdbx_strand_id
1 'polypeptide(L)'
;MLRSPCLPLHPDLHDYAMSLLRRREPIRLVRSKCLSWAKEHWQEQQGDGSHRFHLTPYDSSSLYRTAARERGIPQRSSAADNLDCWFHSEDPRPPSPLFTSSCLHYQPYLEGIFERFEIIISTPQQRDAAWTFGYKKQIIMDGTFRICSARVLCFIIMVINDQNKGIPVAHIVFSAKKHTKAVHADYNGALLTRLVEKFKIGMGVNPLGDTFCAAVAMTDNDPRERLALETTWEDILCILCLFHTWEDILCILCLFHTWQAWQNSLNKFMRGVPKGDPAKAVRSRLGAFLMRLLKVITNYTEAIAAFNTELQYFRMLGEKNDDEARWQSKVALAFLAYLQDYLKTRSFWKAWSRAGVIEAAARMGVLETQVARTSNHLESYNDKMKNIHFEPSKHSGRLPRIDVWIAVLITDVIPKFFENLHEARELADYRDKMRTLPVDKLHQGTRQTIATTHNTAVACPVSATSPTECQAKSPSLPSPPSFTPVERRMLEEFIEDPEIPEPGDNAKELMGDSPDAIEKIPGFRQALKICDDGSTSASCLSEDATHESADCAFVSWTDMEIALDSSAIIADLTDITLDFPFTCAQSEFAGSTPDSQMSSPSSVLARLSDSDSDSKFGDASLREEIQNKVAMITAFEKVDAEDGDNVTAMQEVLQATDLLTSALRRIARKSATALSRYDEFISPRMHAKLTGATSHRVVLLQVVPPFSTQPLTRGKTSVSPFILLPPLSPSLHPGDKCHIAVPELESQDQEHRLVPFERQLHEKRKPSYSWR
;
A
#
# COMPACT_ATOMS: atom_id res chain seq x y z
N MET A 1 -49.14 -13.06 14.32
CA MET A 1 -48.63 -14.45 14.31
C MET A 1 -47.77 -14.64 15.54
N LEU A 2 -48.25 -15.38 16.54
CA LEU A 2 -47.45 -15.82 17.69
C LEU A 2 -46.31 -16.69 17.13
N ARG A 3 -45.05 -16.32 17.36
CA ARG A 3 -43.93 -17.21 17.02
C ARG A 3 -44.06 -18.43 17.93
N SER A 4 -44.21 -19.62 17.35
CA SER A 4 -44.12 -20.86 18.10
C SER A 4 -42.86 -20.81 18.97
N PRO A 5 -42.93 -21.24 20.24
CA PRO A 5 -41.77 -21.23 21.13
C PRO A 5 -40.60 -21.93 20.44
N CYS A 6 -39.46 -21.26 20.39
CA CYS A 6 -38.29 -21.78 19.72
C CYS A 6 -37.73 -22.93 20.57
N LEU A 7 -38.06 -24.18 20.19
CA LEU A 7 -37.44 -25.34 20.83
C LEU A 7 -35.91 -25.22 20.72
N PRO A 8 -35.17 -25.39 21.83
CA PRO A 8 -33.71 -25.35 21.82
C PRO A 8 -33.12 -26.47 20.97
N LEU A 9 -31.93 -26.24 20.43
CA LEU A 9 -31.14 -27.28 19.76
C LEU A 9 -30.71 -28.32 20.81
N HIS A 10 -30.76 -29.61 20.47
CA HIS A 10 -30.28 -30.67 21.36
C HIS A 10 -28.80 -30.44 21.76
N PRO A 11 -28.41 -30.58 23.04
CA PRO A 11 -27.05 -30.30 23.52
C PRO A 11 -25.96 -31.04 22.75
N ASP A 12 -26.11 -32.36 22.52
CA ASP A 12 -25.09 -33.14 21.80
C ASP A 12 -24.89 -32.65 20.36
N LEU A 13 -25.98 -32.24 19.69
CA LEU A 13 -25.92 -31.69 18.34
C LEU A 13 -25.25 -30.31 18.33
N HIS A 14 -25.52 -29.50 19.36
CA HIS A 14 -24.86 -28.21 19.56
C HIS A 14 -23.34 -28.41 19.73
N ASP A 15 -22.93 -29.33 20.60
CA ASP A 15 -21.52 -29.59 20.88
C ASP A 15 -20.79 -30.18 19.68
N TYR A 16 -21.46 -31.08 18.94
CA TYR A 16 -20.96 -31.57 17.66
C TYR A 16 -20.78 -30.42 16.65
N ALA A 17 -21.77 -29.53 16.51
CA ALA A 17 -21.69 -28.36 15.64
C ALA A 17 -20.54 -27.42 16.04
N MET A 18 -20.37 -27.18 17.34
CA MET A 18 -19.26 -26.38 17.88
C MET A 18 -17.91 -27.04 17.60
N SER A 19 -17.80 -28.38 17.71
CA SER A 19 -16.57 -29.11 17.35
C SER A 19 -16.17 -28.91 15.89
N LEU A 20 -17.16 -28.82 14.98
CA LEU A 20 -16.94 -28.57 13.56
C LEU A 20 -16.47 -27.12 13.32
N LEU A 21 -17.08 -26.15 14.00
CA LEU A 21 -16.65 -24.75 13.93
C LEU A 21 -15.26 -24.50 14.51
N ARG A 22 -14.89 -25.20 15.59
CA ARG A 22 -13.53 -25.17 16.14
C ARG A 22 -12.50 -25.71 15.14
N ARG A 23 -12.90 -26.71 14.34
CA ARG A 23 -12.15 -27.22 13.18
C ARG A 23 -12.25 -26.36 11.92
N ARG A 24 -12.91 -25.19 12.02
CA ARG A 24 -13.06 -24.20 10.94
C ARG A 24 -13.82 -24.71 9.72
N GLU A 25 -14.77 -25.60 9.93
CA GLU A 25 -15.68 -26.03 8.89
C GLU A 25 -16.61 -24.86 8.51
N PRO A 26 -16.75 -24.52 7.21
CA PRO A 26 -17.73 -23.53 6.77
C PRO A 26 -19.15 -23.91 7.21
N ILE A 27 -19.98 -22.93 7.56
CA ILE A 27 -21.33 -23.19 8.12
C ILE A 27 -22.21 -24.08 7.22
N ARG A 28 -22.01 -24.03 5.89
CA ARG A 28 -22.70 -24.92 4.95
C ARG A 28 -22.35 -26.39 5.21
N LEU A 29 -21.07 -26.70 5.44
CA LEU A 29 -20.61 -28.04 5.78
C LEU A 29 -21.03 -28.43 7.19
N VAL A 30 -21.00 -27.50 8.15
CA VAL A 30 -21.51 -27.74 9.51
C VAL A 30 -22.97 -28.19 9.45
N ARG A 31 -23.84 -27.46 8.73
CA ARG A 31 -25.25 -27.83 8.58
C ARG A 31 -25.42 -29.23 7.97
N SER A 32 -24.68 -29.52 6.89
CA SER A 32 -24.77 -30.82 6.23
C SER A 32 -24.30 -31.97 7.15
N LYS A 33 -23.17 -31.80 7.83
CA LYS A 33 -22.61 -32.81 8.74
C LYS A 33 -23.48 -33.02 9.97
N CYS A 34 -24.03 -31.94 10.54
CA CYS A 34 -24.99 -32.01 11.65
C CYS A 34 -26.28 -32.73 11.25
N LEU A 35 -26.79 -32.51 10.03
CA LEU A 35 -27.97 -33.21 9.53
C LEU A 35 -27.71 -34.72 9.39
N SER A 36 -26.57 -35.11 8.79
CA SER A 36 -26.18 -36.53 8.68
C SER A 36 -26.00 -37.18 10.05
N TRP A 37 -25.30 -36.50 10.95
CA TRP A 37 -25.06 -37.00 12.31
C TRP A 37 -26.37 -37.15 13.10
N ALA A 38 -27.29 -36.19 13.00
CA ALA A 38 -28.60 -36.28 13.64
C ALA A 38 -29.44 -37.44 13.10
N LYS A 39 -29.40 -37.71 11.79
CA LYS A 39 -30.09 -38.86 11.17
C LYS A 39 -29.58 -40.21 11.68
N GLU A 40 -28.27 -40.31 11.91
CA GLU A 40 -27.65 -41.51 12.45
C GLU A 40 -28.04 -41.74 13.93
N HIS A 41 -28.12 -40.67 14.72
CA HIS A 41 -28.34 -40.77 16.17
C HIS A 41 -29.83 -40.81 16.58
N TRP A 42 -30.69 -40.09 15.87
CA TRP A 42 -32.12 -39.95 16.23
C TRP A 42 -33.08 -40.32 15.09
N GLN A 43 -32.58 -41.04 14.08
CA GLN A 43 -33.37 -41.42 12.89
C GLN A 43 -33.91 -40.16 12.17
N GLU A 44 -34.99 -40.27 11.39
CA GLU A 44 -35.59 -39.12 10.71
C GLU A 44 -36.48 -38.24 11.62
N GLN A 45 -36.33 -38.34 12.94
CA GLN A 45 -37.09 -37.54 13.88
C GLN A 45 -36.69 -36.05 13.80
N GLN A 46 -37.66 -35.16 14.03
CA GLN A 46 -37.41 -33.72 14.04
C GLN A 46 -37.02 -33.18 15.43
N GLY A 47 -37.39 -33.91 16.49
CA GLY A 47 -37.16 -33.56 17.90
C GLY A 47 -37.88 -34.52 18.85
N ASP A 48 -37.67 -34.34 20.16
CA ASP A 48 -38.25 -35.16 21.25
C ASP A 48 -39.34 -34.41 22.06
N GLY A 49 -39.82 -33.27 21.56
CA GLY A 49 -40.77 -32.39 22.24
C GLY A 49 -40.13 -31.35 23.17
N SER A 50 -38.89 -31.57 23.61
CA SER A 50 -38.11 -30.61 24.41
C SER A 50 -37.02 -29.92 23.58
N HIS A 51 -36.44 -30.66 22.64
CA HIS A 51 -35.35 -30.23 21.77
C HIS A 51 -35.67 -30.55 20.32
N ARG A 52 -34.94 -29.88 19.42
CA ARG A 52 -34.91 -30.21 18.00
C ARG A 52 -33.56 -30.79 17.59
N PHE A 53 -33.61 -31.67 16.60
CA PHE A 53 -32.45 -32.40 16.07
C PHE A 53 -31.94 -31.83 14.73
N HIS A 54 -32.42 -30.65 14.34
CA HIS A 54 -32.03 -30.00 13.09
C HIS A 54 -31.59 -28.56 13.34
N LEU A 55 -30.49 -28.16 12.69
CA LEU A 55 -30.02 -26.78 12.69
C LEU A 55 -30.94 -25.90 11.83
N THR A 56 -31.49 -24.86 12.44
CA THR A 56 -32.20 -23.78 11.77
C THR A 56 -31.20 -22.69 11.33
N PRO A 57 -31.61 -21.77 10.43
CA PRO A 57 -30.79 -20.62 10.09
C PRO A 57 -30.38 -19.74 11.29
N TYR A 58 -31.19 -19.71 12.36
CA TYR A 58 -30.92 -18.92 13.55
C TYR A 58 -29.81 -19.51 14.43
N ASP A 59 -29.62 -20.83 14.42
CA ASP A 59 -28.56 -21.48 15.19
C ASP A 59 -27.18 -21.05 14.76
N SER A 60 -27.01 -20.81 13.46
CA SER A 60 -25.73 -20.35 12.93
C SER A 60 -25.30 -19.05 13.65
N SER A 61 -26.21 -18.12 13.90
CA SER A 61 -25.93 -16.92 14.69
C SER A 61 -25.62 -17.20 16.16
N SER A 62 -26.23 -18.22 16.76
CA SER A 62 -25.88 -18.61 18.13
C SER A 62 -24.49 -19.25 18.20
N LEU A 63 -24.26 -20.26 17.37
CA LEU A 63 -23.00 -21.00 17.28
C LEU A 63 -21.82 -20.08 16.95
N TYR A 64 -21.96 -19.17 15.98
CA TYR A 64 -20.90 -18.20 15.66
C TYR A 64 -20.63 -17.23 16.81
N ARG A 65 -21.65 -16.80 17.56
CA ARG A 65 -21.45 -15.96 18.75
C ARG A 65 -20.73 -16.72 19.85
N THR A 66 -21.06 -17.99 20.06
CA THR A 66 -20.36 -18.86 21.01
C THR A 66 -18.91 -19.05 20.58
N ALA A 67 -18.65 -19.39 19.31
CA ALA A 67 -17.30 -19.57 18.78
C ALA A 67 -16.45 -18.28 18.84
N ALA A 68 -17.05 -17.12 18.58
CA ALA A 68 -16.37 -15.83 18.73
C ALA A 68 -16.06 -15.52 20.20
N ARG A 69 -16.98 -15.84 21.12
CA ARG A 69 -16.77 -15.68 22.57
C ARG A 69 -15.64 -16.58 23.08
N GLU A 70 -15.55 -17.82 22.61
CA GLU A 70 -14.43 -18.73 22.92
C GLU A 70 -13.08 -18.16 22.50
N ARG A 71 -13.06 -17.28 21.50
CA ARG A 71 -11.87 -16.54 21.04
C ARG A 71 -11.67 -15.20 21.75
N GLY A 72 -12.44 -14.92 22.80
CA GLY A 72 -12.39 -13.65 23.53
C GLY A 72 -12.94 -12.46 22.75
N ILE A 73 -13.80 -12.67 21.73
CA ILE A 73 -14.38 -11.59 20.93
C ILE A 73 -15.85 -11.37 21.34
N PRO A 74 -16.16 -10.34 22.13
CA PRO A 74 -17.52 -10.10 22.57
C PRO A 74 -18.38 -9.63 21.37
N GLN A 75 -19.35 -10.46 20.96
CA GLN A 75 -20.21 -10.12 19.82
C GLN A 75 -21.38 -9.19 20.18
N ARG A 76 -21.58 -8.90 21.48
CA ARG A 76 -22.64 -7.99 21.95
C ARG A 76 -22.23 -6.52 21.92
N SER A 77 -20.93 -6.23 22.00
CA SER A 77 -20.35 -4.90 21.80
C SER A 77 -20.18 -4.57 20.33
N SER A 78 -20.03 -3.27 20.04
CA SER A 78 -19.71 -2.81 18.69
C SER A 78 -18.29 -3.28 18.30
N ALA A 79 -18.04 -3.37 17.00
CA ALA A 79 -16.69 -3.73 16.54
C ALA A 79 -15.67 -2.62 16.86
N ALA A 80 -16.11 -1.36 16.92
CA ALA A 80 -15.26 -0.24 17.32
C ALA A 80 -14.87 -0.35 18.80
N ASP A 81 -15.82 -0.62 19.69
CA ASP A 81 -15.57 -0.74 21.14
C ASP A 81 -14.58 -1.88 21.43
N ASN A 82 -14.72 -3.01 20.71
CA ASN A 82 -13.80 -4.12 20.83
C ASN A 82 -12.38 -3.73 20.41
N LEU A 83 -12.24 -3.09 19.26
CA LEU A 83 -10.93 -2.67 18.76
C LEU A 83 -10.27 -1.63 19.66
N ASP A 84 -11.03 -0.67 20.16
CA ASP A 84 -10.54 0.38 21.07
C ASP A 84 -10.03 -0.23 22.38
N CYS A 85 -10.80 -1.17 22.95
CA CYS A 85 -10.41 -1.95 24.13
C CYS A 85 -9.15 -2.81 23.91
N TRP A 86 -8.84 -3.20 22.66
CA TRP A 86 -7.67 -4.01 22.37
C TRP A 86 -6.40 -3.21 22.10
N PHE A 87 -6.51 -1.98 21.56
CA PHE A 87 -5.38 -1.24 21.01
C PHE A 87 -5.14 0.16 21.58
N HIS A 88 -6.14 0.80 22.18
CA HIS A 88 -6.06 2.23 22.52
C HIS A 88 -6.43 2.56 23.97
N SER A 89 -7.06 1.66 24.72
CA SER A 89 -7.35 1.93 26.13
C SER A 89 -6.07 2.15 26.94
N GLU A 90 -6.13 2.99 27.98
CA GLU A 90 -5.05 3.16 28.96
C GLU A 90 -4.60 1.82 29.57
N ASP A 91 -5.51 0.85 29.58
CA ASP A 91 -5.32 -0.55 29.93
C ASP A 91 -5.82 -1.44 28.78
N PRO A 92 -5.00 -1.72 27.74
CA PRO A 92 -5.39 -2.59 26.63
C PRO A 92 -5.70 -4.01 27.10
N ARG A 93 -6.86 -4.54 26.72
CA ARG A 93 -7.31 -5.91 27.05
C ARG A 93 -7.49 -6.76 25.80
N PRO A 94 -6.41 -6.99 25.03
CA PRO A 94 -6.51 -7.81 23.85
C PRO A 94 -6.82 -9.28 24.21
N PRO A 95 -7.44 -10.05 23.31
CA PRO A 95 -7.65 -11.49 23.54
C PRO A 95 -6.35 -12.29 23.65
N SER A 96 -5.24 -11.75 23.16
CA SER A 96 -3.90 -12.35 23.19
C SER A 96 -2.82 -11.28 23.16
N PRO A 97 -1.66 -11.48 23.81
CA PRO A 97 -0.50 -10.57 23.72
C PRO A 97 0.00 -10.32 22.29
N LEU A 98 -0.33 -11.22 21.34
CA LEU A 98 -0.01 -11.05 19.92
C LEU A 98 -0.63 -9.79 19.31
N PHE A 99 -1.77 -9.30 19.80
CA PHE A 99 -2.41 -8.12 19.22
C PHE A 99 -1.56 -6.87 19.42
N THR A 100 -1.13 -6.63 20.66
CA THR A 100 -0.29 -5.48 21.01
C THR A 100 1.03 -5.53 20.25
N SER A 101 1.69 -6.70 20.21
CA SER A 101 2.96 -6.84 19.50
C SER A 101 2.85 -6.83 17.97
N SER A 102 1.64 -6.92 17.42
CA SER A 102 1.37 -6.90 15.98
C SER A 102 0.78 -5.58 15.48
N CYS A 103 0.53 -4.60 16.34
CA CYS A 103 -0.03 -3.30 15.96
C CYS A 103 1.08 -2.24 15.95
N LEU A 104 1.30 -1.61 14.79
CA LEU A 104 2.26 -0.52 14.63
C LEU A 104 1.63 0.86 14.81
N HIS A 105 0.36 1.00 14.44
CA HIS A 105 -0.43 2.23 14.57
C HIS A 105 -1.89 1.86 14.72
N TYR A 106 -2.59 2.61 15.57
CA TYR A 106 -4.04 2.51 15.74
C TYR A 106 -4.62 3.91 15.93
N GLN A 107 -5.73 4.18 15.24
CA GLN A 107 -6.54 5.38 15.44
C GLN A 107 -8.02 4.95 15.42
N PRO A 108 -8.79 5.19 16.50
CA PRO A 108 -10.20 4.90 16.51
C PRO A 108 -10.95 5.89 15.60
N TYR A 109 -12.13 5.49 15.13
CA TYR A 109 -13.08 6.44 14.55
C TYR A 109 -13.78 7.19 15.68
N LEU A 110 -13.63 8.51 15.73
CA LEU A 110 -14.29 9.38 16.70
C LEU A 110 -14.95 10.53 15.94
N GLU A 111 -16.29 10.55 15.93
CA GLU A 111 -17.06 11.55 15.19
C GLU A 111 -16.66 12.97 15.62
N GLY A 112 -16.25 13.81 14.66
CA GLY A 112 -15.79 15.18 14.90
C GLY A 112 -14.32 15.34 15.30
N ILE A 113 -13.60 14.26 15.60
CA ILE A 113 -12.17 14.29 15.95
C ILE A 113 -11.35 13.56 14.89
N PHE A 114 -11.64 12.27 14.70
CA PHE A 114 -11.00 11.42 13.70
C PHE A 114 -12.05 10.96 12.70
N GLU A 115 -11.98 11.49 11.48
CA GLU A 115 -12.93 11.16 10.42
C GLU A 115 -12.85 9.70 9.96
N ARG A 116 -11.78 9.00 10.32
CA ARG A 116 -11.47 7.63 9.89
C ARG A 116 -10.93 6.79 11.02
N PHE A 117 -11.33 5.52 11.03
CA PHE A 117 -10.62 4.44 11.69
C PHE A 117 -9.36 4.10 10.88
N GLU A 118 -8.24 3.86 11.55
CA GLU A 118 -6.97 3.43 10.94
C GLU A 118 -6.29 2.39 11.82
N ILE A 119 -5.68 1.37 11.22
CA ILE A 119 -4.82 0.41 11.91
C ILE A 119 -3.74 -0.10 10.97
N ILE A 120 -2.51 -0.26 11.47
CA ILE A 120 -1.41 -0.92 10.75
C ILE A 120 -1.04 -2.18 11.53
N ILE A 121 -1.23 -3.34 10.88
CA ILE A 121 -0.93 -4.65 11.45
C ILE A 121 0.35 -5.17 10.79
N SER A 122 1.34 -5.51 11.61
CA SER A 122 2.55 -6.21 11.22
C SER A 122 3.05 -7.02 12.42
N THR A 123 2.91 -8.35 12.37
CA THR A 123 3.37 -9.25 13.45
C THR A 123 4.90 -9.22 13.57
N PRO A 124 5.49 -9.66 14.69
CA PRO A 124 6.95 -9.78 14.81
C PRO A 124 7.59 -10.54 13.64
N GLN A 125 7.03 -11.69 13.23
CA GLN A 125 7.54 -12.47 12.09
C GLN A 125 7.44 -11.72 10.76
N GLN A 126 6.39 -10.92 10.58
CA GLN A 126 6.26 -10.06 9.40
C GLN A 126 7.32 -8.95 9.39
N ARG A 127 7.61 -8.34 10.54
CA ARG A 127 8.66 -7.33 10.65
C ARG A 127 10.04 -7.91 10.39
N ASP A 128 10.33 -9.09 10.93
CA ASP A 128 11.59 -9.80 10.67
C ASP A 128 11.73 -10.08 9.16
N ALA A 129 10.66 -10.52 8.51
CA ALA A 129 10.64 -10.72 7.06
C ALA A 129 10.80 -9.42 6.27
N ALA A 130 10.19 -8.31 6.69
CA ALA A 130 10.40 -7.00 6.07
C ALA A 130 11.86 -6.57 6.17
N TRP A 131 12.48 -6.67 7.35
CA TRP A 131 13.90 -6.35 7.51
C TRP A 131 14.81 -7.26 6.70
N THR A 132 14.48 -8.55 6.61
CA THR A 132 15.31 -9.53 5.90
C THR A 132 15.21 -9.37 4.38
N PHE A 133 14.00 -9.16 3.85
CA PHE A 133 13.73 -9.26 2.41
C PHE A 133 13.27 -7.94 1.76
N GLY A 134 12.94 -6.92 2.54
CA GLY A 134 12.48 -5.60 2.07
C GLY A 134 13.50 -4.47 2.27
N TYR A 135 14.34 -4.54 3.31
CA TYR A 135 15.35 -3.50 3.57
C TYR A 135 16.39 -3.45 2.44
N LYS A 136 16.53 -2.28 1.80
CA LYS A 136 17.34 -2.04 0.58
C LYS A 136 17.00 -3.00 -0.57
N LYS A 137 15.77 -3.50 -0.59
CA LYS A 137 15.22 -4.42 -1.59
C LYS A 137 13.87 -3.89 -2.11
N GLN A 138 13.09 -4.77 -2.72
CA GLN A 138 11.79 -4.44 -3.28
C GLN A 138 10.68 -4.63 -2.26
N ILE A 139 9.81 -3.62 -2.15
CA ILE A 139 8.48 -3.76 -1.57
C ILE A 139 7.42 -3.69 -2.67
N ILE A 140 6.28 -4.34 -2.45
CA ILE A 140 5.10 -4.26 -3.30
C ILE A 140 3.94 -3.81 -2.44
N MET A 141 3.17 -2.83 -2.91
CA MET A 141 1.96 -2.36 -2.27
C MET A 141 0.78 -2.52 -3.23
N ASP A 142 -0.34 -3.01 -2.73
CA ASP A 142 -1.59 -3.12 -3.50
C ASP A 142 -2.80 -2.97 -2.57
N GLY A 143 -3.83 -2.29 -3.07
CA GLY A 143 -5.08 -2.04 -2.39
C GLY A 143 -6.11 -3.15 -2.65
N THR A 144 -6.60 -3.79 -1.59
CA THR A 144 -7.68 -4.78 -1.68
C THR A 144 -8.95 -4.34 -0.97
N PHE A 145 -10.10 -4.67 -1.58
CA PHE A 145 -11.42 -4.31 -1.10
C PHE A 145 -12.22 -5.52 -0.60
N ARG A 146 -13.30 -5.22 0.15
CA ARG A 146 -14.30 -6.20 0.60
C ARG A 146 -13.69 -7.33 1.43
N ILE A 147 -12.77 -6.99 2.33
CA ILE A 147 -12.15 -7.93 3.27
C ILE A 147 -13.07 -8.28 4.46
N CYS A 148 -13.96 -7.35 4.84
CA CYS A 148 -14.87 -7.49 5.96
C CYS A 148 -16.21 -6.80 5.64
N SER A 149 -17.19 -6.88 6.56
CA SER A 149 -18.51 -6.27 6.39
C SER A 149 -18.49 -4.74 6.53
N ALA A 150 -17.42 -4.16 7.07
CA ALA A 150 -17.26 -2.72 7.22
C ALA A 150 -16.79 -2.07 5.91
N ARG A 151 -17.05 -0.77 5.78
CA ARG A 151 -16.60 0.05 4.64
C ARG A 151 -15.14 0.46 4.83
N VAL A 152 -14.23 -0.49 4.67
CA VAL A 152 -12.79 -0.29 4.84
C VAL A 152 -12.01 -0.63 3.57
N LEU A 153 -10.84 0.00 3.44
CA LEU A 153 -9.79 -0.35 2.48
C LEU A 153 -8.67 -1.06 3.24
N CYS A 154 -7.98 -1.97 2.56
CA CYS A 154 -6.81 -2.66 3.09
C CYS A 154 -5.69 -2.60 2.05
N PHE A 155 -4.59 -1.95 2.38
CA PHE A 155 -3.36 -2.00 1.60
C PHE A 155 -2.44 -3.05 2.21
N ILE A 156 -1.89 -3.92 1.37
CA ILE A 156 -0.99 -4.98 1.80
C ILE A 156 0.39 -4.62 1.29
N ILE A 157 1.34 -4.53 2.21
CA ILE A 157 2.76 -4.41 1.87
C ILE A 157 3.35 -5.81 1.84
N MET A 158 4.04 -6.15 0.77
CA MET A 158 4.62 -7.46 0.52
C MET A 158 6.08 -7.31 0.10
N VAL A 159 6.93 -8.26 0.49
CA VAL A 159 8.34 -8.36 0.06
C VAL A 159 8.55 -9.64 -0.74
N ILE A 160 9.61 -9.69 -1.54
CA ILE A 160 10.00 -10.88 -2.29
C ILE A 160 11.18 -11.54 -1.61
N ASN A 161 11.04 -12.80 -1.22
CA ASN A 161 12.14 -13.57 -0.63
C ASN A 161 13.10 -14.14 -1.69
N ASP A 162 14.20 -14.75 -1.26
CA ASP A 162 15.22 -15.32 -2.14
C ASP A 162 14.71 -16.43 -3.09
N GLN A 163 13.55 -17.01 -2.79
CA GLN A 163 12.89 -18.04 -3.61
C GLN A 163 11.86 -17.45 -4.60
N ASN A 164 11.89 -16.13 -4.79
CA ASN A 164 10.93 -15.37 -5.58
C ASN A 164 9.47 -15.63 -5.13
N LYS A 165 9.25 -15.67 -3.81
CA LYS A 165 7.91 -15.77 -3.20
C LYS A 165 7.58 -14.49 -2.45
N GLY A 166 6.37 -13.99 -2.68
CA GLY A 166 5.82 -12.89 -1.92
C GLY A 166 5.50 -13.27 -0.47
N ILE A 167 5.92 -12.43 0.47
CA ILE A 167 5.63 -12.52 1.91
C ILE A 167 4.91 -11.24 2.32
N PRO A 168 3.65 -11.30 2.79
CA PRO A 168 2.95 -10.12 3.28
C PRO A 168 3.60 -9.67 4.61
N VAL A 169 4.05 -8.43 4.67
CA VAL A 169 4.76 -7.87 5.83
C VAL A 169 3.96 -6.81 6.58
N ALA A 170 2.89 -6.27 5.98
CA ALA A 170 1.98 -5.38 6.67
C ALA A 170 0.59 -5.36 6.04
N HIS A 171 -0.40 -5.00 6.86
CA HIS A 171 -1.77 -4.71 6.43
C HIS A 171 -2.16 -3.35 7.00
N ILE A 172 -2.28 -2.35 6.12
CA ILE A 172 -2.74 -1.00 6.44
C ILE A 172 -4.24 -0.94 6.17
N VAL A 173 -5.05 -0.81 7.21
CA VAL A 173 -6.51 -0.83 7.11
C VAL A 173 -7.09 0.48 7.59
N PHE A 174 -7.97 1.08 6.82
CA PHE A 174 -8.66 2.30 7.23
C PHE A 174 -10.09 2.37 6.69
N SER A 175 -10.97 3.06 7.42
CA SER A 175 -12.37 3.22 7.02
C SER A 175 -12.57 4.33 6.00
N ALA A 176 -13.59 4.15 5.18
CA ALA A 176 -14.14 5.25 4.42
C ALA A 176 -14.78 6.31 5.34
N LYS A 177 -14.75 7.59 4.95
CA LYS A 177 -15.56 8.67 5.51
C LYS A 177 -17.03 8.31 5.38
N LYS A 178 -17.80 8.68 6.40
CA LYS A 178 -19.24 8.39 6.53
C LYS A 178 -20.06 8.85 5.30
N HIS A 179 -19.71 9.98 4.71
CA HIS A 179 -20.42 10.60 3.59
C HIS A 179 -19.98 10.10 2.21
N THR A 180 -18.89 9.35 2.10
CA THR A 180 -18.41 8.91 0.78
C THR A 180 -19.31 7.82 0.23
N LYS A 181 -19.62 7.84 -1.07
CA LYS A 181 -20.45 6.82 -1.74
C LYS A 181 -19.64 5.58 -2.12
N ALA A 182 -18.46 5.78 -2.68
CA ALA A 182 -17.58 4.72 -3.17
C ALA A 182 -16.33 4.58 -2.30
N VAL A 183 -16.17 3.44 -1.64
CA VAL A 183 -15.03 3.18 -0.73
C VAL A 183 -13.70 3.24 -1.48
N HIS A 184 -13.62 2.74 -2.71
CA HIS A 184 -12.39 2.74 -3.51
C HIS A 184 -11.94 4.14 -3.96
N ALA A 185 -12.85 5.12 -3.99
CA ALA A 185 -12.52 6.50 -4.33
C ALA A 185 -12.13 7.31 -3.08
N ASP A 186 -12.27 6.73 -1.89
CA ASP A 186 -12.23 7.47 -0.63
C ASP A 186 -10.86 7.48 0.05
N TYR A 187 -9.81 7.65 -0.74
CA TYR A 187 -8.46 7.88 -0.26
C TYR A 187 -7.73 8.83 -1.21
N ASN A 188 -6.73 9.54 -0.69
CA ASN A 188 -5.88 10.45 -1.43
C ASN A 188 -4.41 10.14 -1.13
N GLY A 189 -3.50 10.76 -1.89
CA GLY A 189 -2.05 10.56 -1.73
C GLY A 189 -1.58 10.94 -0.33
N ALA A 190 -2.05 12.05 0.23
CA ALA A 190 -1.66 12.51 1.58
C ALA A 190 -2.01 11.52 2.70
N LEU A 191 -3.21 10.91 2.66
CA LEU A 191 -3.61 9.88 3.61
C LEU A 191 -2.69 8.66 3.51
N LEU A 192 -2.45 8.17 2.28
CA LEU A 192 -1.58 7.02 2.09
C LEU A 192 -0.14 7.32 2.50
N THR A 193 0.41 8.48 2.14
CA THR A 193 1.75 8.92 2.53
C THR A 193 1.92 8.85 4.05
N ARG A 194 1.01 9.47 4.80
CA ARG A 194 1.03 9.44 6.28
C ARG A 194 0.95 8.02 6.83
N LEU A 195 0.15 7.13 6.24
CA LEU A 195 0.01 5.75 6.72
C LEU A 195 1.23 4.89 6.39
N VAL A 196 1.81 5.06 5.20
CA VAL A 196 3.05 4.36 4.80
C VAL A 196 4.23 4.87 5.63
N GLU A 197 4.28 6.16 5.94
CA GLU A 197 5.25 6.75 6.86
C GLU A 197 5.11 6.18 8.28
N LYS A 198 3.89 6.07 8.81
CA LYS A 198 3.63 5.40 10.09
C LYS A 198 4.06 3.94 10.09
N PHE A 199 3.87 3.22 8.98
CA PHE A 199 4.40 1.87 8.81
C PHE A 199 5.94 1.88 8.90
N LYS A 200 6.62 2.74 8.13
CA LYS A 200 8.07 2.89 8.12
C LYS A 200 8.63 3.22 9.51
N ILE A 201 8.02 4.15 10.23
CA ILE A 201 8.39 4.51 11.61
C ILE A 201 8.18 3.30 12.54
N GLY A 202 7.04 2.61 12.41
CA GLY A 202 6.70 1.43 13.21
C GLY A 202 7.65 0.24 13.00
N MET A 203 8.36 0.17 11.88
CA MET A 203 9.43 -0.81 11.65
C MET A 203 10.66 -0.60 12.55
N GLY A 204 10.82 0.61 13.11
CA GLY A 204 11.87 0.97 14.04
C GLY A 204 13.26 1.06 13.39
N VAL A 205 14.28 0.81 14.21
CA VAL A 205 15.69 0.73 13.79
C VAL A 205 16.20 -0.70 13.95
N ASN A 206 17.07 -1.13 13.04
CA ASN A 206 17.75 -2.42 13.18
C ASN A 206 18.90 -2.31 14.23
N PRO A 207 19.55 -3.42 14.60
CA PRO A 207 20.68 -3.40 15.54
C PRO A 207 21.90 -2.57 15.08
N LEU A 208 21.99 -2.22 13.80
CA LEU A 208 23.04 -1.36 13.23
C LEU A 208 22.68 0.13 13.31
N GLY A 209 21.47 0.47 13.80
CA GLY A 209 20.97 1.83 13.87
C GLY A 209 20.36 2.34 12.57
N ASP A 210 20.23 1.50 11.53
CA ASP A 210 19.58 1.89 10.29
C ASP A 210 18.06 1.96 10.49
N THR A 211 17.43 2.96 9.88
CA THR A 211 15.97 3.03 9.71
C THR A 211 15.52 2.18 8.53
N PHE A 212 14.31 1.63 8.59
CA PHE A 212 13.78 0.81 7.49
C PHE A 212 13.65 1.64 6.18
N CYS A 213 14.36 1.21 5.15
CA CYS A 213 14.37 1.85 3.84
C CYS A 213 14.28 0.80 2.73
N ALA A 214 13.30 0.91 1.83
CA ALA A 214 13.22 0.09 0.63
C ALA A 214 14.01 0.76 -0.51
N ALA A 215 14.64 -0.03 -1.38
CA ALA A 215 15.36 0.52 -2.54
C ALA A 215 14.44 0.72 -3.74
N VAL A 216 13.43 -0.14 -3.86
CA VAL A 216 12.47 -0.17 -4.96
C VAL A 216 11.08 -0.41 -4.38
N ALA A 217 10.08 0.30 -4.88
CA ALA A 217 8.69 0.02 -4.58
C ALA A 217 7.93 -0.34 -5.86
N MET A 218 6.96 -1.25 -5.78
CA MET A 218 6.03 -1.54 -6.87
C MET A 218 4.59 -1.31 -6.40
N THR A 219 3.79 -0.64 -7.23
CA THR A 219 2.37 -0.38 -6.95
C THR A 219 1.55 -0.43 -8.24
N ASP A 220 0.25 -0.28 -8.13
CA ASP A 220 -0.63 -0.19 -9.29
C ASP A 220 -0.40 1.10 -10.09
N ASN A 221 -1.06 1.24 -11.23
CA ASN A 221 -1.04 2.48 -12.00
C ASN A 221 -1.98 3.54 -11.38
N ASP A 222 -1.85 3.76 -10.07
CA ASP A 222 -2.59 4.76 -9.31
C ASP A 222 -1.63 5.89 -8.87
N PRO A 223 -1.87 7.14 -9.30
CA PRO A 223 -0.98 8.26 -8.97
C PRO A 223 -0.91 8.54 -7.47
N ARG A 224 -1.95 8.23 -6.69
CA ARG A 224 -2.00 8.47 -5.24
C ARG A 224 -1.11 7.48 -4.49
N GLU A 225 -1.11 6.22 -4.92
CA GLU A 225 -0.24 5.19 -4.36
C GLU A 225 1.23 5.46 -4.68
N ARG A 226 1.51 5.85 -5.93
CA ARG A 226 2.85 6.23 -6.36
C ARG A 226 3.38 7.42 -5.56
N LEU A 227 2.61 8.50 -5.44
CA LEU A 227 2.97 9.66 -4.64
C LEU A 227 3.28 9.26 -3.19
N ALA A 228 2.44 8.41 -2.58
CA ALA A 228 2.66 7.97 -1.21
C ALA A 228 3.98 7.20 -1.03
N LEU A 229 4.35 6.37 -2.00
CA LEU A 229 5.60 5.62 -1.97
C LEU A 229 6.81 6.52 -2.26
N GLU A 230 6.74 7.41 -3.25
CA GLU A 230 7.82 8.33 -3.59
C GLU A 230 8.12 9.26 -2.38
N THR A 231 7.12 9.97 -1.86
CA THR A 231 7.29 10.93 -0.76
C THR A 231 7.75 10.28 0.55
N THR A 232 7.27 9.08 0.90
CA THR A 232 7.62 8.45 2.19
C THR A 232 9.13 8.16 2.32
N TRP A 233 9.85 7.99 1.22
CA TRP A 233 11.29 7.71 1.23
C TRP A 233 12.15 8.82 0.63
N GLU A 234 11.56 9.95 0.20
CA GLU A 234 12.28 11.19 -0.14
C GLU A 234 12.89 11.88 1.09
N ASP A 235 12.19 11.85 2.24
CA ASP A 235 12.49 12.72 3.40
C ASP A 235 13.63 12.26 4.32
N ILE A 236 14.35 11.16 4.03
CA ILE A 236 15.60 10.85 4.76
C ILE A 236 16.77 11.55 4.07
N LEU A 237 16.62 12.86 3.95
CA LEU A 237 17.70 13.82 3.83
C LEU A 237 18.45 13.82 5.16
N CYS A 238 19.28 12.79 5.34
CA CYS A 238 20.19 12.67 6.46
C CYS A 238 21.20 13.81 6.38
N ILE A 239 20.90 14.91 7.08
CA ILE A 239 21.73 16.12 7.27
C ILE A 239 23.17 15.79 7.73
N LEU A 240 23.48 14.54 8.09
CA LEU A 240 24.81 14.09 8.51
C LEU A 240 25.61 13.32 7.43
N CYS A 241 25.05 13.04 6.25
CA CYS A 241 25.71 12.27 5.19
C CYS A 241 26.03 13.13 3.96
N LEU A 242 26.84 14.19 4.11
CA LEU A 242 27.30 15.09 3.04
C LEU A 242 28.10 14.42 1.89
N PHE A 243 28.29 13.09 1.90
CA PHE A 243 29.20 12.41 0.95
C PHE A 243 28.68 11.07 0.37
N HIS A 244 27.41 10.72 0.55
CA HIS A 244 26.85 9.55 -0.14
C HIS A 244 25.64 9.97 -0.95
N THR A 245 25.74 9.77 -2.26
CA THR A 245 24.63 9.84 -3.23
C THR A 245 23.59 8.79 -2.85
N TRP A 246 22.65 9.12 -1.97
CA TRP A 246 21.50 8.25 -1.72
C TRP A 246 20.49 8.51 -2.83
N GLU A 247 20.26 7.48 -3.63
CA GLU A 247 19.28 7.49 -4.71
C GLU A 247 17.87 7.43 -4.11
N ASP A 248 16.98 8.36 -4.50
CA ASP A 248 15.55 8.38 -4.17
C ASP A 248 14.92 7.01 -4.40
N ILE A 249 13.86 6.61 -3.69
CA ILE A 249 13.21 5.32 -3.96
C ILE A 249 12.76 5.21 -5.43
N LEU A 250 13.12 4.11 -6.11
CA LEU A 250 12.63 3.87 -7.47
C LEU A 250 11.25 3.23 -7.39
N CYS A 251 10.20 3.99 -7.73
CA CYS A 251 8.86 3.44 -7.87
C CYS A 251 8.65 2.86 -9.28
N ILE A 252 8.32 1.58 -9.36
CA ILE A 252 7.90 0.90 -10.58
C ILE A 252 6.40 0.58 -10.57
N LEU A 253 5.76 0.64 -11.73
CA LEU A 253 4.35 0.33 -11.90
C LEU A 253 4.16 -1.15 -12.23
N CYS A 254 3.09 -1.73 -11.72
CA CYS A 254 2.66 -3.07 -12.08
C CYS A 254 2.44 -3.14 -13.61
N LEU A 255 3.16 -4.07 -14.25
CA LEU A 255 3.11 -4.29 -15.69
C LEU A 255 1.70 -4.68 -16.15
N PHE A 256 0.99 -5.50 -15.36
CA PHE A 256 -0.36 -5.94 -15.68
C PHE A 256 -1.35 -4.77 -15.65
N HIS A 257 -1.36 -3.97 -14.57
CA HIS A 257 -2.27 -2.83 -14.45
C HIS A 257 -1.93 -1.70 -15.44
N THR A 258 -0.65 -1.48 -15.75
CA THR A 258 -0.24 -0.54 -16.81
C THR A 258 -0.76 -0.98 -18.18
N TRP A 259 -0.57 -2.26 -18.52
CA TRP A 259 -1.08 -2.83 -19.76
C TRP A 259 -2.60 -2.73 -19.85
N GLN A 260 -3.31 -3.11 -18.77
CA GLN A 260 -4.76 -3.06 -18.70
C GLN A 260 -5.27 -1.61 -18.84
N ALA A 261 -4.62 -0.63 -18.21
CA ALA A 261 -4.97 0.78 -18.36
C ALA A 261 -4.84 1.26 -19.81
N TRP A 262 -3.79 0.85 -20.52
CA TRP A 262 -3.60 1.16 -21.93
C TRP A 262 -4.63 0.45 -22.81
N GLN A 263 -4.90 -0.84 -22.57
CA GLN A 263 -5.90 -1.59 -23.31
C GLN A 263 -7.31 -1.01 -23.13
N ASN A 264 -7.69 -0.66 -21.91
CA ASN A 264 -8.97 -0.01 -21.61
C ASN A 264 -9.09 1.34 -22.32
N SER A 265 -8.01 2.13 -22.31
CA SER A 265 -7.98 3.43 -22.99
C SER A 265 -8.07 3.27 -24.50
N LEU A 266 -7.34 2.32 -25.10
CA LEU A 266 -7.47 2.02 -26.52
C LEU A 266 -8.91 1.59 -26.85
N ASN A 267 -9.47 0.64 -26.10
CA ASN A 267 -10.84 0.17 -26.30
C ASN A 267 -11.86 1.31 -26.18
N LYS A 268 -11.65 2.28 -25.28
CA LYS A 268 -12.48 3.50 -25.17
C LYS A 268 -12.44 4.31 -26.47
N PHE A 269 -11.27 4.58 -27.03
CA PHE A 269 -11.15 5.31 -28.30
C PHE A 269 -11.67 4.51 -29.50
N MET A 270 -11.59 3.17 -29.44
CA MET A 270 -12.07 2.28 -30.50
C MET A 270 -13.59 2.11 -30.55
N ARG A 271 -14.37 2.58 -29.57
CA ARG A 271 -15.84 2.36 -29.51
C ARG A 271 -16.61 2.84 -30.74
N GLY A 272 -16.06 3.80 -31.49
CA GLY A 272 -16.67 4.26 -32.74
C GLY A 272 -16.43 3.31 -33.92
N VAL A 273 -15.35 2.52 -33.91
CA VAL A 273 -14.86 1.75 -35.06
C VAL A 273 -15.70 0.47 -35.28
N PRO A 274 -16.23 0.19 -36.50
CA PRO A 274 -16.81 -1.05 -36.92
C PRO A 274 -15.89 -2.17 -36.55
N LYS A 275 -16.50 -3.15 -35.94
CA LYS A 275 -15.91 -4.45 -35.74
C LYS A 275 -15.44 -4.98 -37.10
N GLY A 276 -14.30 -5.64 -37.12
CA GLY A 276 -13.73 -6.23 -38.33
C GLY A 276 -12.25 -5.90 -38.52
N ASP A 277 -11.79 -6.10 -39.75
CA ASP A 277 -10.40 -5.91 -40.16
C ASP A 277 -9.84 -4.51 -39.83
N PRO A 278 -10.58 -3.41 -40.02
CA PRO A 278 -10.09 -2.09 -39.64
C PRO A 278 -9.69 -1.97 -38.16
N ALA A 279 -10.58 -2.40 -37.26
CA ALA A 279 -10.33 -2.34 -35.83
C ALA A 279 -9.19 -3.26 -35.42
N LYS A 280 -9.16 -4.46 -36.00
CA LYS A 280 -8.11 -5.45 -35.77
C LYS A 280 -6.73 -4.97 -36.24
N ALA A 281 -6.65 -4.25 -37.36
CA ALA A 281 -5.40 -3.69 -37.86
C ALA A 281 -4.82 -2.64 -36.91
N VAL A 282 -5.64 -1.71 -36.42
CA VAL A 282 -5.24 -0.70 -35.43
C VAL A 282 -4.79 -1.35 -34.13
N ARG A 283 -5.59 -2.29 -33.58
CA ARG A 283 -5.23 -3.03 -32.36
C ARG A 283 -3.93 -3.81 -32.55
N SER A 284 -3.80 -4.61 -33.60
CA SER A 284 -2.58 -5.40 -33.84
C SER A 284 -1.33 -4.51 -33.89
N ARG A 285 -1.39 -3.39 -34.60
CA ARG A 285 -0.27 -2.46 -34.73
C ARG A 285 0.07 -1.75 -33.41
N LEU A 286 -0.90 -1.12 -32.77
CA LEU A 286 -0.68 -0.41 -31.51
C LEU A 286 -0.31 -1.38 -30.39
N GLY A 287 -0.92 -2.56 -30.32
CA GLY A 287 -0.59 -3.61 -29.35
C GLY A 287 0.86 -4.07 -29.47
N ALA A 288 1.34 -4.31 -30.69
CA ALA A 288 2.74 -4.65 -30.93
C ALA A 288 3.70 -3.52 -30.50
N PHE A 289 3.35 -2.26 -30.79
CA PHE A 289 4.10 -1.09 -30.36
C PHE A 289 4.16 -0.96 -28.82
N LEU A 290 3.01 -1.07 -28.14
CA LEU A 290 2.93 -0.98 -26.68
C LEU A 290 3.73 -2.10 -26.00
N MET A 291 3.67 -3.32 -26.52
CA MET A 291 4.48 -4.45 -25.99
C MET A 291 5.98 -4.22 -26.20
N ARG A 292 6.37 -3.64 -27.34
CA ARG A 292 7.76 -3.25 -27.60
C ARG A 292 8.23 -2.19 -26.60
N LEU A 293 7.41 -1.17 -26.30
CA LEU A 293 7.71 -0.15 -25.29
C LEU A 293 7.89 -0.76 -23.89
N LEU A 294 7.03 -1.68 -23.47
CA LEU A 294 7.07 -2.27 -22.12
C LEU A 294 8.23 -3.23 -21.88
N LYS A 295 8.68 -3.94 -22.92
CA LYS A 295 9.55 -5.13 -22.76
C LYS A 295 10.86 -5.09 -23.51
N VAL A 296 10.96 -4.33 -24.59
CA VAL A 296 12.12 -4.39 -25.48
C VAL A 296 12.96 -3.11 -25.33
N ILE A 297 12.31 -1.95 -25.40
CA ILE A 297 13.02 -0.68 -25.43
C ILE A 297 13.58 -0.34 -24.05
N THR A 298 14.90 -0.14 -23.98
CA THR A 298 15.64 0.22 -22.76
C THR A 298 16.27 1.61 -22.84
N ASN A 299 16.19 2.28 -23.99
CA ASN A 299 16.67 3.64 -24.18
C ASN A 299 15.48 4.60 -24.36
N TYR A 300 15.47 5.70 -23.62
CA TYR A 300 14.41 6.70 -23.68
C TYR A 300 14.31 7.36 -25.06
N THR A 301 15.43 7.67 -25.70
CA THR A 301 15.42 8.30 -27.04
C THR A 301 14.87 7.33 -28.09
N GLU A 302 15.14 6.03 -27.96
CA GLU A 302 14.52 4.99 -28.80
C GLU A 302 13.00 4.91 -28.54
N ALA A 303 12.55 5.03 -27.30
CA ALA A 303 11.12 5.04 -26.97
C ALA A 303 10.39 6.22 -27.63
N ILE A 304 10.97 7.42 -27.53
CA ILE A 304 10.45 8.63 -28.20
C ILE A 304 10.47 8.47 -29.73
N ALA A 305 11.54 7.92 -30.30
CA ALA A 305 11.62 7.67 -31.74
C ALA A 305 10.57 6.65 -32.22
N ALA A 306 10.35 5.58 -31.45
CA ALA A 306 9.32 4.58 -31.73
C ALA A 306 7.91 5.18 -31.66
N PHE A 307 7.63 6.01 -30.66
CA PHE A 307 6.37 6.76 -30.55
C PHE A 307 6.15 7.70 -31.74
N ASN A 308 7.16 8.50 -32.10
CA ASN A 308 7.08 9.41 -33.24
C ASN A 308 6.90 8.68 -34.57
N THR A 309 7.44 7.46 -34.71
CA THR A 309 7.23 6.60 -35.89
C THR A 309 5.76 6.21 -36.01
N GLU A 310 5.12 5.78 -34.92
CA GLU A 310 3.69 5.45 -34.93
C GLU A 310 2.81 6.68 -35.15
N LEU A 311 3.16 7.81 -34.52
CA LEU A 311 2.49 9.09 -34.74
C LEU A 311 2.52 9.50 -36.22
N GLN A 312 3.68 9.41 -36.88
CA GLN A 312 3.83 9.73 -38.30
C GLN A 312 3.07 8.73 -39.18
N TYR A 313 3.12 7.44 -38.87
CA TYR A 313 2.37 6.42 -39.61
C TYR A 313 0.88 6.73 -39.64
N PHE A 314 0.27 6.99 -38.49
CA PHE A 314 -1.16 7.26 -38.43
C PHE A 314 -1.53 8.62 -39.04
N ARG A 315 -0.65 9.63 -38.99
CA ARG A 315 -0.85 10.88 -39.75
C ARG A 315 -0.91 10.63 -41.26
N MET A 316 0.07 9.93 -41.82
CA MET A 316 0.09 9.56 -43.25
C MET A 316 -1.08 8.66 -43.64
N LEU A 317 -1.54 7.79 -42.73
CA LEU A 317 -2.72 6.96 -42.95
C LEU A 317 -3.98 7.83 -43.11
N GLY A 318 -4.09 8.90 -42.33
CA GLY A 318 -5.20 9.84 -42.36
C GLY A 318 -5.24 10.72 -43.62
N GLU A 319 -4.10 10.92 -44.29
CA GLU A 319 -4.02 11.67 -45.55
C GLU A 319 -4.57 10.87 -46.76
N LYS A 320 -4.83 9.58 -46.60
CA LYS A 320 -5.38 8.76 -47.69
C LYS A 320 -6.84 9.14 -47.98
N ASN A 321 -7.22 9.01 -49.25
CA ASN A 321 -8.61 9.16 -49.70
C ASN A 321 -9.40 7.85 -49.48
N ASP A 322 -9.35 7.34 -48.26
CA ASP A 322 -10.07 6.16 -47.81
C ASP A 322 -10.68 6.45 -46.43
N ASP A 323 -12.00 6.33 -46.32
CA ASP A 323 -12.72 6.70 -45.10
C ASP A 323 -12.35 5.78 -43.93
N GLU A 324 -12.06 4.52 -44.21
CA GLU A 324 -11.57 3.55 -43.23
C GLU A 324 -10.21 3.99 -42.66
N ALA A 325 -9.23 4.29 -43.53
CA ALA A 325 -7.92 4.78 -43.15
C ALA A 325 -7.96 6.11 -42.37
N ARG A 326 -8.79 7.08 -42.80
CA ARG A 326 -9.00 8.35 -42.08
C ARG A 326 -9.46 8.13 -40.67
N TRP A 327 -10.35 7.17 -40.50
CA TRP A 327 -10.89 6.92 -39.19
C TRP A 327 -9.99 6.09 -38.27
N GLN A 328 -9.31 5.07 -38.82
CA GLN A 328 -8.23 4.38 -38.12
C GLN A 328 -7.19 5.37 -37.60
N SER A 329 -6.79 6.33 -38.45
CA SER A 329 -5.91 7.44 -38.10
C SER A 329 -6.48 8.26 -36.93
N LYS A 330 -7.71 8.77 -37.06
CA LYS A 330 -8.40 9.55 -36.01
C LYS A 330 -8.37 8.86 -34.64
N VAL A 331 -8.71 7.58 -34.60
CA VAL A 331 -8.78 6.82 -33.35
C VAL A 331 -7.40 6.51 -32.77
N ALA A 332 -6.46 6.08 -33.62
CA ALA A 332 -5.10 5.79 -33.17
C ALA A 332 -4.37 7.05 -32.67
N LEU A 333 -4.56 8.19 -33.35
CA LEU A 333 -4.02 9.48 -32.94
C LEU A 333 -4.58 9.93 -31.59
N ALA A 334 -5.89 9.78 -31.35
CA ALA A 334 -6.48 10.06 -30.05
C ALA A 334 -5.88 9.20 -28.92
N PHE A 335 -5.64 7.91 -29.19
CA PHE A 335 -4.95 7.05 -28.23
C PHE A 335 -3.48 7.44 -28.01
N LEU A 336 -2.74 7.78 -29.07
CA LEU A 336 -1.35 8.24 -28.95
C LEU A 336 -1.25 9.54 -28.15
N ALA A 337 -2.25 10.43 -28.23
CA ALA A 337 -2.33 11.62 -27.39
C ALA A 337 -2.40 11.27 -25.90
N TYR A 338 -3.23 10.29 -25.55
CA TYR A 338 -3.31 9.75 -24.19
C TYR A 338 -1.98 9.10 -23.76
N LEU A 339 -1.35 8.31 -24.63
CA LEU A 339 -0.09 7.63 -24.32
C LEU A 339 1.08 8.61 -24.14
N GLN A 340 1.02 9.79 -24.77
CA GLN A 340 2.05 10.82 -24.70
C GLN A 340 2.41 11.20 -23.26
N ASP A 341 1.44 11.23 -22.35
CA ASP A 341 1.67 11.55 -20.93
C ASP A 341 2.58 10.54 -20.22
N TYR A 342 2.56 9.26 -20.64
CA TYR A 342 3.46 8.22 -20.12
C TYR A 342 4.91 8.38 -20.58
N LEU A 343 5.11 9.12 -21.66
CA LEU A 343 6.42 9.41 -22.27
C LEU A 343 6.84 10.87 -22.06
N LYS A 344 6.15 11.61 -21.20
CA LYS A 344 6.40 13.03 -20.99
C LYS A 344 7.74 13.28 -20.30
N THR A 345 8.08 12.45 -19.31
CA THR A 345 9.35 12.54 -18.56
C THR A 345 10.06 11.20 -18.58
N ARG A 346 11.40 11.23 -18.50
CA ARG A 346 12.19 9.99 -18.44
C ARG A 346 11.94 9.26 -17.13
N SER A 347 11.75 9.99 -16.03
CA SER A 347 11.42 9.43 -14.72
C SER A 347 10.13 8.59 -14.76
N PHE A 348 9.05 9.11 -15.34
CA PHE A 348 7.78 8.38 -15.42
C PHE A 348 7.86 7.21 -16.40
N TRP A 349 8.56 7.37 -17.53
CA TRP A 349 8.83 6.26 -18.44
C TRP A 349 9.60 5.11 -17.78
N LYS A 350 10.60 5.42 -16.94
CA LYS A 350 11.33 4.40 -16.17
C LYS A 350 10.40 3.60 -15.28
N ALA A 351 9.38 4.21 -14.66
CA ALA A 351 8.49 3.53 -13.73
C ALA A 351 7.82 2.27 -14.33
N TRP A 352 7.50 2.25 -15.63
CA TRP A 352 6.82 1.10 -16.24
C TRP A 352 7.64 0.34 -17.29
N SER A 353 8.74 0.92 -17.76
CA SER A 353 9.57 0.34 -18.83
C SER A 353 10.55 -0.72 -18.35
N ARG A 354 11.17 -1.43 -19.30
CA ARG A 354 12.28 -2.35 -18.98
C ARG A 354 13.50 -1.59 -18.43
N ALA A 355 13.71 -0.33 -18.82
CA ALA A 355 14.83 0.47 -18.31
C ALA A 355 14.76 0.65 -16.79
N GLY A 356 13.58 0.93 -16.24
CA GLY A 356 13.41 1.01 -14.78
C GLY A 356 13.61 -0.33 -14.08
N VAL A 357 13.28 -1.45 -14.74
CA VAL A 357 13.57 -2.80 -14.20
C VAL A 357 15.07 -3.06 -14.11
N ILE A 358 15.83 -2.66 -15.13
CA ILE A 358 17.30 -2.76 -15.13
C ILE A 358 17.88 -1.92 -13.99
N GLU A 359 17.39 -0.69 -13.83
CA GLU A 359 17.81 0.19 -12.75
C GLU A 359 17.44 -0.37 -11.36
N ALA A 360 16.21 -0.85 -11.19
CA ALA A 360 15.74 -1.51 -9.97
C ALA A 360 16.62 -2.72 -9.60
N ALA A 361 16.95 -3.55 -10.59
CA ALA A 361 17.82 -4.71 -10.40
C ALA A 361 19.22 -4.28 -9.93
N ALA A 362 19.79 -3.24 -10.55
CA ALA A 362 21.09 -2.68 -10.17
C ALA A 362 21.08 -2.14 -8.74
N ARG A 363 20.06 -1.37 -8.35
CA ARG A 363 19.92 -0.79 -7.00
C ARG A 363 19.83 -1.85 -5.90
N MET A 364 19.13 -2.94 -6.19
CA MET A 364 18.97 -4.05 -5.25
C MET A 364 20.14 -5.04 -5.27
N GLY A 365 21.03 -4.96 -6.26
CA GLY A 365 22.09 -5.95 -6.49
C GLY A 365 21.55 -7.34 -6.83
N VAL A 366 20.51 -7.42 -7.67
CA VAL A 366 19.88 -8.67 -8.12
C VAL A 366 19.79 -8.74 -9.64
N LEU A 367 19.38 -9.88 -10.20
CA LEU A 367 19.14 -10.02 -11.64
C LEU A 367 17.83 -9.35 -12.06
N GLU A 368 17.74 -8.85 -13.31
CA GLU A 368 16.49 -8.30 -13.90
C GLU A 368 15.28 -9.23 -13.70
N THR A 369 15.50 -10.54 -13.80
CA THR A 369 14.47 -11.58 -13.67
C THR A 369 13.95 -11.77 -12.24
N GLN A 370 14.65 -11.24 -11.24
CA GLN A 370 14.27 -11.30 -9.83
C GLN A 370 13.47 -10.07 -9.39
N VAL A 371 13.39 -9.03 -10.21
CA VAL A 371 12.53 -7.87 -9.95
C VAL A 371 11.09 -8.26 -10.24
N ALA A 372 10.22 -8.22 -9.22
CA ALA A 372 8.80 -8.43 -9.44
C ALA A 372 8.23 -7.27 -10.26
N ARG A 373 7.50 -7.61 -11.33
CA ARG A 373 6.84 -6.64 -12.22
C ARG A 373 5.32 -6.75 -12.20
N THR A 374 4.76 -7.71 -11.47
CA THR A 374 3.31 -7.96 -11.42
C THR A 374 2.83 -8.21 -10.00
N SER A 375 1.57 -7.88 -9.75
CA SER A 375 0.83 -8.10 -8.50
C SER A 375 0.47 -9.58 -8.24
N ASN A 376 0.94 -10.54 -9.06
CA ASN A 376 0.57 -11.96 -8.97
C ASN A 376 0.72 -12.55 -7.55
N HIS A 377 1.76 -12.12 -6.82
CA HIS A 377 1.97 -12.56 -5.44
C HIS A 377 0.87 -12.06 -4.48
N LEU A 378 0.46 -10.81 -4.63
CA LEU A 378 -0.60 -10.17 -3.86
C LEU A 378 -1.98 -10.72 -4.24
N GLU A 379 -2.25 -10.91 -5.53
CA GLU A 379 -3.49 -11.53 -6.01
C GLU A 379 -3.63 -12.97 -5.47
N SER A 380 -2.56 -13.77 -5.55
CA SER A 380 -2.56 -15.13 -5.00
C SER A 380 -2.77 -15.14 -3.49
N TYR A 381 -2.15 -14.21 -2.76
CA TYR A 381 -2.35 -14.08 -1.33
C TYR A 381 -3.79 -13.64 -1.00
N ASN A 382 -4.31 -12.64 -1.71
CA ASN A 382 -5.67 -12.12 -1.56
C ASN A 382 -6.72 -13.21 -1.83
N ASP A 383 -6.53 -14.02 -2.85
CA ASP A 383 -7.41 -15.15 -3.17
C ASP A 383 -7.44 -16.17 -2.03
N LYS A 384 -6.27 -16.64 -1.58
CA LYS A 384 -6.16 -17.58 -0.45
C LYS A 384 -6.75 -16.99 0.82
N MET A 385 -6.46 -15.73 1.11
CA MET A 385 -6.98 -15.02 2.26
C MET A 385 -8.52 -14.99 2.24
N LYS A 386 -9.14 -14.60 1.12
CA LYS A 386 -10.60 -14.47 0.98
C LYS A 386 -11.31 -15.83 0.94
N ASN A 387 -10.75 -16.80 0.24
CA ASN A 387 -11.44 -18.06 -0.10
C ASN A 387 -11.05 -19.25 0.78
N ILE A 388 -9.87 -19.24 1.40
CA ILE A 388 -9.42 -20.32 2.29
C ILE A 388 -9.55 -19.89 3.75
N HIS A 389 -8.95 -18.75 4.11
CA HIS A 389 -8.84 -18.35 5.51
C HIS A 389 -10.11 -17.71 6.06
N PHE A 390 -10.75 -16.81 5.29
CA PHE A 390 -11.93 -16.08 5.74
C PHE A 390 -13.26 -16.76 5.39
N GLU A 391 -13.28 -17.74 4.49
CA GLU A 391 -14.49 -18.50 4.15
C GLU A 391 -15.15 -19.16 5.39
N PRO A 392 -14.42 -19.83 6.30
CA PRO A 392 -14.99 -20.35 7.54
C PRO A 392 -15.62 -19.28 8.45
N SER A 393 -15.10 -18.05 8.36
CA SER A 393 -15.53 -16.90 9.16
C SER A 393 -16.70 -16.13 8.53
N LYS A 394 -17.16 -16.51 7.34
CA LYS A 394 -18.33 -15.89 6.71
C LYS A 394 -19.62 -16.30 7.42
N HIS A 395 -20.42 -15.33 7.83
CA HIS A 395 -21.71 -15.58 8.46
C HIS A 395 -22.84 -15.53 7.44
N SER A 396 -23.37 -16.70 7.07
CA SER A 396 -24.47 -16.79 6.09
C SER A 396 -24.14 -16.10 4.75
N GLY A 397 -22.90 -16.28 4.28
CA GLY A 397 -22.39 -15.64 3.06
C GLY A 397 -22.01 -14.16 3.21
N ARG A 398 -22.16 -13.58 4.41
CA ARG A 398 -21.67 -12.22 4.71
C ARG A 398 -20.22 -12.28 5.18
N LEU A 399 -19.46 -11.26 4.82
CA LEU A 399 -18.08 -11.07 5.28
C LEU A 399 -18.03 -10.92 6.81
N PRO A 400 -16.91 -11.29 7.46
CA PRO A 400 -16.74 -11.13 8.90
C PRO A 400 -16.81 -9.66 9.31
N ARG A 401 -17.18 -9.39 10.58
CA ARG A 401 -17.01 -8.06 11.17
C ARG A 401 -15.52 -7.69 11.21
N ILE A 402 -15.21 -6.39 11.22
CA ILE A 402 -13.82 -5.90 11.20
C ILE A 402 -12.99 -6.40 12.39
N ASP A 403 -13.57 -6.44 13.59
CA ASP A 403 -12.93 -6.96 14.81
C ASP A 403 -12.62 -8.46 14.72
N VAL A 404 -13.57 -9.24 14.20
CA VAL A 404 -13.37 -10.67 13.90
C VAL A 404 -12.31 -10.88 12.82
N TRP A 405 -12.32 -10.05 11.77
CA TRP A 405 -11.36 -10.10 10.68
C TRP A 405 -9.93 -9.84 11.18
N ILE A 406 -9.72 -8.77 11.97
CA ILE A 406 -8.43 -8.43 12.57
C ILE A 406 -7.95 -9.56 13.50
N ALA A 407 -8.83 -10.09 14.34
CA ALA A 407 -8.49 -11.18 15.24
C ALA A 407 -8.05 -12.45 14.50
N VAL A 408 -8.80 -12.86 13.47
CA VAL A 408 -8.45 -14.02 12.64
C VAL A 408 -7.17 -13.75 11.83
N LEU A 409 -6.97 -12.54 11.32
CA LEU A 409 -5.74 -12.18 10.63
C LEU A 409 -4.50 -12.40 11.52
N ILE A 410 -4.51 -11.84 12.73
CA ILE A 410 -3.39 -11.86 13.68
C ILE A 410 -3.15 -13.26 14.26
N THR A 411 -4.21 -13.93 14.71
CA THR A 411 -4.08 -15.19 15.47
C THR A 411 -4.00 -16.44 14.60
N ASP A 412 -4.31 -16.32 13.31
CA ASP A 412 -4.49 -17.48 12.46
C ASP A 412 -3.85 -17.31 11.08
N VAL A 413 -4.34 -16.35 10.27
CA VAL A 413 -3.91 -16.24 8.86
C VAL A 413 -2.40 -16.02 8.75
N ILE A 414 -1.87 -15.06 9.49
CA ILE A 414 -0.45 -14.72 9.45
C ILE A 414 0.40 -15.85 10.05
N PRO A 415 0.13 -16.36 11.28
CA PRO A 415 0.86 -17.52 11.81
C PRO A 415 0.86 -18.71 10.86
N LYS A 416 -0.30 -19.09 10.31
CA LYS A 416 -0.39 -20.25 9.41
C LYS A 416 0.36 -20.03 8.11
N PHE A 417 0.40 -18.80 7.60
CA PHE A 417 1.22 -18.46 6.44
C PHE A 417 2.71 -18.74 6.71
N PHE A 418 3.23 -18.28 7.86
CA PHE A 418 4.62 -18.50 8.24
C PHE A 418 4.95 -19.95 8.59
N GLU A 419 4.02 -20.68 9.22
CA GLU A 419 4.15 -22.14 9.40
C GLU A 419 4.33 -22.84 8.06
N ASN A 420 3.45 -22.58 7.09
CA ASN A 420 3.53 -23.19 5.77
C ASN A 420 4.82 -22.79 5.03
N LEU A 421 5.30 -21.55 5.22
CA LEU A 421 6.58 -21.10 4.66
C LEU A 421 7.75 -21.87 5.28
N HIS A 422 7.71 -22.11 6.59
CA HIS A 422 8.73 -22.89 7.29
C HIS A 422 8.72 -24.36 6.85
N GLU A 423 7.56 -25.02 6.85
CA GLU A 423 7.38 -26.40 6.37
C GLU A 423 7.88 -26.56 4.92
N ALA A 424 7.60 -25.57 4.06
CA ALA A 424 8.07 -25.58 2.67
C ALA A 424 9.60 -25.49 2.56
N ARG A 425 10.25 -24.71 3.45
CA ARG A 425 11.72 -24.62 3.52
C ARG A 425 12.32 -25.93 4.01
N GLU A 426 11.81 -26.49 5.10
CA GLU A 426 12.27 -27.78 5.63
C GLU A 426 12.14 -28.91 4.60
N LEU A 427 11.03 -28.92 3.84
CA LEU A 427 10.84 -29.89 2.77
C LEU A 427 11.81 -29.69 1.60
N ALA A 428 12.15 -28.44 1.26
CA ALA A 428 13.17 -28.14 0.26
C ALA A 428 14.55 -28.63 0.72
N ASP A 429 14.94 -28.30 1.95
CA ASP A 429 16.21 -28.74 2.55
C ASP A 429 16.29 -30.28 2.63
N TYR A 430 15.20 -30.94 2.98
CA TYR A 430 15.10 -32.40 2.98
C TYR A 430 15.32 -32.97 1.57
N ARG A 431 14.69 -32.40 0.54
CA ARG A 431 14.85 -32.85 -0.86
C ARG A 431 16.27 -32.65 -1.36
N ASP A 432 16.92 -31.55 -1.00
CA ASP A 432 18.30 -31.28 -1.40
C ASP A 432 19.30 -32.19 -0.68
N LYS A 433 19.07 -32.49 0.60
CA LYS A 433 19.79 -33.56 1.31
C LYS A 433 19.63 -34.91 0.62
N MET A 434 18.41 -35.29 0.23
CA MET A 434 18.17 -36.56 -0.48
C MET A 434 18.86 -36.63 -1.86
N ARG A 435 19.00 -35.50 -2.57
CA ARG A 435 19.70 -35.44 -3.87
C ARG A 435 21.23 -35.51 -3.74
N THR A 436 21.77 -35.04 -2.63
CA THR A 436 23.22 -34.97 -2.37
C THR A 436 23.75 -36.23 -1.67
N LEU A 437 22.88 -37.16 -1.28
CA LEU A 437 23.31 -38.44 -0.72
C LEU A 437 24.16 -39.22 -1.75
N PRO A 438 25.36 -39.69 -1.37
CA PRO A 438 26.21 -40.48 -2.27
C PRO A 438 25.48 -41.73 -2.75
N VAL A 439 25.31 -41.86 -4.07
CA VAL A 439 24.67 -43.00 -4.73
C VAL A 439 25.34 -44.34 -4.33
N ASP A 440 26.63 -44.28 -3.98
CA ASP A 440 27.44 -45.43 -3.56
C ASP A 440 26.93 -46.06 -2.25
N LYS A 441 26.37 -45.28 -1.32
CA LYS A 441 25.78 -45.82 -0.08
C LYS A 441 24.41 -46.48 -0.30
N LEU A 442 23.70 -46.09 -1.36
CA LEU A 442 22.42 -46.72 -1.71
C LEU A 442 22.63 -48.09 -2.39
N HIS A 443 23.74 -48.28 -3.11
CA HIS A 443 24.05 -49.54 -3.80
C HIS A 443 24.75 -50.56 -2.91
N GLN A 444 25.47 -50.14 -1.86
CA GLN A 444 26.11 -51.05 -0.92
C GLN A 444 25.12 -51.79 -0.01
N GLY A 445 23.96 -51.20 0.30
CA GLY A 445 22.90 -51.85 1.10
C GLY A 445 22.10 -52.91 0.33
N THR A 446 21.96 -52.78 -0.99
CA THR A 446 21.13 -53.68 -1.81
C THR A 446 21.91 -54.87 -2.37
N ARG A 447 23.24 -54.77 -2.49
CA ARG A 447 24.08 -55.89 -2.98
C ARG A 447 24.37 -56.98 -1.94
N GLN A 448 24.21 -56.72 -0.65
CA GLN A 448 24.43 -57.76 0.38
C GLN A 448 23.24 -58.72 0.57
N THR A 449 22.06 -58.41 0.03
CA THR A 449 20.86 -59.26 0.19
C THR A 449 20.50 -60.11 -1.04
N ILE A 450 21.18 -59.93 -2.19
CA ILE A 450 20.86 -60.63 -3.46
C ILE A 450 21.97 -61.63 -3.87
N ALA A 451 22.99 -61.85 -3.03
CA ALA A 451 24.03 -62.84 -3.31
C ALA A 451 23.63 -64.30 -3.02
N THR A 452 22.33 -64.63 -2.92
CA THR A 452 21.87 -66.00 -2.58
C THR A 452 20.77 -66.57 -3.48
N THR A 453 20.50 -66.01 -4.67
CA THR A 453 19.53 -66.67 -5.58
C THR A 453 19.83 -66.48 -7.07
N HIS A 454 20.30 -67.57 -7.65
CA HIS A 454 20.13 -68.05 -9.03
C HIS A 454 20.76 -67.29 -10.22
N ASN A 455 21.85 -67.91 -10.69
CA ASN A 455 22.24 -68.03 -12.09
C ASN A 455 21.06 -68.46 -12.98
N THR A 456 20.69 -67.65 -13.98
CA THR A 456 20.31 -68.15 -15.31
C THR A 456 20.62 -67.06 -16.34
N ALA A 457 21.58 -67.35 -17.22
CA ALA A 457 22.03 -66.46 -18.27
C ALA A 457 21.06 -66.48 -19.47
N VAL A 458 20.64 -65.30 -19.93
CA VAL A 458 20.11 -65.11 -21.29
C VAL A 458 20.84 -63.92 -21.89
N ALA A 459 21.61 -64.20 -22.94
CA ALA A 459 22.38 -63.22 -23.69
C ALA A 459 21.49 -62.53 -24.74
N CYS A 460 21.55 -61.21 -24.82
CA CYS A 460 21.09 -60.44 -25.98
C CYS A 460 22.27 -59.65 -26.58
N PRO A 461 22.45 -59.65 -27.91
CA PRO A 461 23.54 -58.94 -28.57
C PRO A 461 23.17 -57.47 -28.81
N VAL A 462 24.13 -56.59 -28.55
CA VAL A 462 24.09 -55.15 -28.85
C VAL A 462 24.79 -54.92 -30.19
N SER A 463 24.07 -54.37 -31.16
CA SER A 463 24.66 -53.82 -32.40
C SER A 463 24.99 -52.35 -32.21
N ALA A 464 26.27 -52.02 -32.43
CA ALA A 464 26.80 -50.67 -32.49
C ALA A 464 26.52 -50.03 -33.86
N THR A 465 26.23 -48.72 -33.88
CA THR A 465 26.47 -47.86 -35.03
C THR A 465 26.81 -46.43 -34.59
N SER A 466 27.61 -45.81 -35.43
CA SER A 466 28.59 -44.72 -35.26
C SER A 466 28.00 -43.29 -35.45
N PRO A 467 28.81 -42.21 -35.35
CA PRO A 467 28.38 -40.87 -34.95
C PRO A 467 28.06 -39.93 -36.14
N THR A 468 27.25 -38.91 -35.88
CA THR A 468 26.89 -37.88 -36.87
C THR A 468 27.41 -36.49 -36.46
N GLU A 469 28.48 -36.08 -37.16
CA GLU A 469 28.64 -34.80 -37.87
C GLU A 469 28.18 -33.49 -37.20
N CYS A 470 29.15 -32.66 -36.80
CA CYS A 470 28.97 -31.26 -36.47
C CYS A 470 28.94 -30.41 -37.75
N GLN A 471 27.77 -29.88 -38.13
CA GLN A 471 27.66 -28.84 -39.14
C GLN A 471 27.74 -27.44 -38.51
N ALA A 472 28.60 -26.61 -39.08
CA ALA A 472 28.76 -25.20 -38.74
C ALA A 472 27.49 -24.41 -39.12
N LYS A 473 26.94 -23.69 -38.14
CA LYS A 473 25.80 -22.77 -38.32
C LYS A 473 26.28 -21.44 -38.90
N SER A 474 25.75 -21.07 -40.05
CA SER A 474 25.76 -19.72 -40.61
C SER A 474 25.05 -18.73 -39.66
N PRO A 475 25.45 -17.44 -39.62
CA PRO A 475 24.80 -16.43 -38.79
C PRO A 475 23.37 -16.21 -39.32
N SER A 476 22.38 -16.65 -38.54
CA SER A 476 20.96 -16.37 -38.80
C SER A 476 20.64 -14.95 -38.35
N LEU A 477 19.78 -14.27 -39.13
CA LEU A 477 19.14 -13.02 -38.73
C LEU A 477 18.57 -13.16 -37.31
N PRO A 478 18.64 -12.12 -36.47
CA PRO A 478 18.08 -12.18 -35.13
C PRO A 478 16.60 -12.54 -35.23
N SER A 479 16.26 -13.72 -34.71
CA SER A 479 14.88 -14.18 -34.59
C SER A 479 14.07 -13.12 -33.84
N PRO A 480 12.81 -12.87 -34.24
CA PRO A 480 11.95 -11.95 -33.51
C PRO A 480 11.90 -12.34 -32.02
N PRO A 481 11.78 -11.35 -31.11
CA PRO A 481 11.77 -11.63 -29.67
C PRO A 481 10.70 -12.67 -29.35
N SER A 482 11.11 -13.75 -28.71
CA SER A 482 10.19 -14.81 -28.28
C SER A 482 9.35 -14.33 -27.10
N PHE A 483 8.04 -14.18 -27.31
CA PHE A 483 7.09 -13.93 -26.21
C PHE A 483 6.90 -15.19 -25.34
N THR A 484 6.86 -15.04 -24.01
CA THR A 484 6.45 -16.13 -23.11
C THR A 484 4.96 -16.45 -23.30
N PRO A 485 4.46 -17.64 -22.90
CA PRO A 485 3.05 -18.01 -23.08
C PRO A 485 2.06 -17.01 -22.49
N VAL A 486 2.38 -16.41 -21.34
CA VAL A 486 1.54 -15.36 -20.71
C VAL A 486 1.49 -14.11 -21.59
N GLU A 487 2.61 -13.73 -22.19
CA GLU A 487 2.70 -12.52 -23.03
C GLU A 487 2.02 -12.72 -24.37
N ARG A 488 2.14 -13.93 -24.91
CA ARG A 488 1.40 -14.32 -26.10
C ARG A 488 -0.10 -14.27 -25.82
N ARG A 489 -0.55 -14.82 -24.69
CA ARG A 489 -1.95 -14.70 -24.24
C ARG A 489 -2.36 -13.23 -24.09
N MET A 490 -1.56 -12.37 -23.46
CA MET A 490 -1.89 -10.93 -23.34
C MET A 490 -2.02 -10.24 -24.70
N LEU A 491 -1.17 -10.60 -25.67
CA LEU A 491 -1.23 -10.05 -27.03
C LEU A 491 -2.40 -10.65 -27.83
N GLU A 492 -2.67 -11.94 -27.66
CA GLU A 492 -3.81 -12.63 -28.27
C GLU A 492 -5.14 -12.06 -27.74
N GLU A 493 -5.29 -11.93 -26.43
CA GLU A 493 -6.44 -11.28 -25.76
C GLU A 493 -6.60 -9.80 -26.18
N PHE A 494 -5.54 -9.15 -26.65
CA PHE A 494 -5.58 -7.79 -27.19
C PHE A 494 -6.05 -7.72 -28.64
N ILE A 495 -5.70 -8.75 -29.42
CA ILE A 495 -6.08 -8.86 -30.84
C ILE A 495 -7.51 -9.39 -30.98
N GLU A 496 -7.92 -10.28 -30.08
CA GLU A 496 -9.29 -10.78 -30.01
C GLU A 496 -10.25 -9.64 -29.68
N ASP A 497 -11.34 -9.54 -30.45
CA ASP A 497 -12.34 -8.50 -30.24
C ASP A 497 -13.10 -8.85 -28.96
N PRO A 498 -13.00 -8.07 -27.88
CA PRO A 498 -13.84 -8.31 -26.71
C PRO A 498 -15.29 -8.27 -27.17
N GLU A 499 -16.14 -9.17 -26.65
CA GLU A 499 -17.59 -9.08 -26.84
C GLU A 499 -18.10 -7.80 -26.14
N ILE A 500 -17.90 -6.66 -26.79
CA ILE A 500 -18.41 -5.37 -26.35
C ILE A 500 -19.90 -5.39 -26.70
N PRO A 501 -20.80 -5.19 -25.72
CA PRO A 501 -22.23 -5.05 -25.97
C PRO A 501 -22.45 -4.06 -27.11
N GLU A 502 -23.31 -4.39 -28.06
CA GLU A 502 -23.67 -3.48 -29.16
C GLU A 502 -23.93 -2.08 -28.60
N PRO A 503 -23.24 -1.04 -29.12
CA PRO A 503 -23.43 0.31 -28.61
C PRO A 503 -24.91 0.68 -28.76
N GLY A 504 -25.53 1.13 -27.67
CA GLY A 504 -26.87 1.73 -27.75
C GLY A 504 -26.85 2.93 -28.69
N ASP A 505 -28.01 3.30 -29.24
CA ASP A 505 -28.18 4.31 -30.31
C ASP A 505 -27.47 5.67 -30.05
N ASN A 506 -27.11 5.96 -28.80
CA ASN A 506 -26.43 7.19 -28.36
C ASN A 506 -24.93 7.28 -28.74
N ALA A 507 -24.28 6.20 -29.21
CA ALA A 507 -22.86 6.25 -29.56
C ALA A 507 -22.55 7.11 -30.80
N LYS A 508 -23.54 7.35 -31.66
CA LYS A 508 -23.41 8.23 -32.84
C LYS A 508 -23.32 9.73 -32.48
N GLU A 509 -23.88 10.15 -31.34
CA GLU A 509 -23.88 11.57 -30.93
C GLU A 509 -22.54 12.05 -30.37
N LEU A 510 -21.70 11.15 -29.83
CA LEU A 510 -20.43 11.54 -29.21
C LEU A 510 -19.31 11.89 -30.20
N MET A 511 -19.48 11.53 -31.48
CA MET A 511 -18.54 11.80 -32.55
C MET A 511 -19.27 12.63 -33.60
N GLY A 512 -19.55 13.90 -33.28
CA GLY A 512 -20.15 14.83 -34.24
C GLY A 512 -19.47 14.73 -35.61
N ASP A 513 -20.26 14.85 -36.68
CA ASP A 513 -19.88 14.55 -38.07
C ASP A 513 -18.72 15.40 -38.64
N SER A 514 -18.07 16.24 -37.84
CA SER A 514 -16.94 17.06 -38.25
C SER A 514 -15.60 16.35 -37.96
N PRO A 515 -14.79 16.04 -38.99
CA PRO A 515 -13.41 15.59 -38.84
C PRO A 515 -12.53 16.56 -38.02
N ASP A 516 -12.93 17.83 -37.89
CA ASP A 516 -12.12 18.91 -37.33
C ASP A 516 -12.03 18.91 -35.79
N ALA A 517 -12.80 18.07 -35.10
CA ALA A 517 -12.81 18.04 -33.63
C ALA A 517 -11.47 17.60 -33.01
N ILE A 518 -10.66 16.80 -33.71
CA ILE A 518 -9.32 16.40 -33.23
C ILE A 518 -8.31 17.54 -33.37
N GLU A 519 -8.47 18.41 -34.37
CA GLU A 519 -7.57 19.54 -34.58
C GLU A 519 -7.59 20.55 -33.42
N LYS A 520 -8.63 20.47 -32.57
CA LYS A 520 -8.86 21.31 -31.40
C LYS A 520 -8.27 20.74 -30.11
N ILE A 521 -7.66 19.54 -30.07
CA ILE A 521 -6.96 19.05 -28.87
C ILE A 521 -5.67 19.87 -28.71
N PRO A 522 -5.58 20.79 -27.72
CA PRO A 522 -4.44 21.68 -27.59
C PRO A 522 -3.18 20.87 -27.25
N GLY A 523 -2.08 21.11 -27.96
CA GLY A 523 -0.76 20.50 -27.67
C GLY A 523 -0.41 19.22 -28.44
N PHE A 524 -1.37 18.52 -29.04
CA PHE A 524 -1.11 17.23 -29.74
C PHE A 524 -0.43 17.37 -31.12
N ARG A 525 -0.23 18.61 -31.62
CA ARG A 525 0.30 18.83 -32.98
C ARG A 525 1.78 18.49 -33.13
N GLN A 526 2.57 18.48 -32.06
CA GLN A 526 4.03 18.34 -32.18
C GLN A 526 4.51 16.92 -31.86
N ALA A 527 5.44 16.42 -32.68
CA ALA A 527 6.22 15.23 -32.34
C ALA A 527 6.90 15.46 -30.98
N LEU A 528 6.97 14.41 -30.16
CA LEU A 528 7.67 14.51 -28.88
C LEU A 528 9.13 14.85 -29.16
N LYS A 529 9.58 15.98 -28.60
CA LYS A 529 10.99 16.34 -28.53
C LYS A 529 11.58 15.72 -27.28
N ILE A 530 12.86 15.35 -27.35
CA ILE A 530 13.58 14.88 -26.17
C ILE A 530 13.70 16.07 -25.21
N CYS A 531 13.00 16.00 -24.09
CA CYS A 531 13.23 16.89 -22.96
C CYS A 531 14.30 16.22 -22.08
N ASP A 532 15.47 16.82 -21.98
CA ASP A 532 16.46 16.37 -20.99
C ASP A 532 16.02 16.90 -19.62
N ASP A 533 15.74 15.98 -18.69
CA ASP A 533 15.30 16.25 -17.30
C ASP A 533 16.35 17.03 -16.46
N GLY A 534 17.40 17.58 -17.09
CA GLY A 534 18.52 18.25 -16.43
C GLY A 534 18.96 19.59 -17.06
N SER A 535 18.27 20.14 -18.06
CA SER A 535 18.61 21.47 -18.59
C SER A 535 17.50 22.49 -18.31
N THR A 536 17.64 23.26 -17.24
CA THR A 536 16.99 24.57 -17.13
C THR A 536 17.61 25.53 -18.15
N SER A 537 17.10 25.52 -19.38
CA SER A 537 17.27 26.64 -20.31
C SER A 537 15.90 27.28 -20.55
N ALA A 538 15.70 28.44 -19.92
CA ALA A 538 14.61 29.35 -20.25
C ALA A 538 14.94 30.02 -21.58
N SER A 539 14.35 29.53 -22.67
CA SER A 539 14.24 30.25 -23.94
C SER A 539 13.47 29.38 -24.93
N CYS A 540 12.14 29.46 -24.95
CA CYS A 540 11.31 29.04 -26.09
C CYS A 540 9.86 29.55 -25.91
N LEU A 541 9.64 30.87 -25.80
CA LEU A 541 8.34 31.49 -26.17
C LEU A 541 8.54 32.99 -26.48
N SER A 542 8.59 33.34 -27.75
CA SER A 542 8.14 34.64 -28.26
C SER A 542 7.73 34.49 -29.72
N GLU A 543 6.45 34.68 -30.02
CA GLU A 543 5.93 35.61 -31.03
C GLU A 543 4.43 35.34 -31.30
N ASP A 544 3.64 36.35 -30.94
CA ASP A 544 2.44 36.90 -31.57
C ASP A 544 1.35 35.99 -32.17
N ALA A 545 0.16 36.05 -31.54
CA ALA A 545 -1.10 36.15 -32.27
C ALA A 545 -2.16 36.89 -31.43
N THR A 546 -2.63 38.01 -31.99
CA THR A 546 -3.68 38.91 -31.48
C THR A 546 -5.09 38.41 -31.80
N HIS A 547 -6.04 38.68 -30.88
CA HIS A 547 -7.50 38.86 -31.05
C HIS A 547 -8.37 37.75 -31.71
N GLU A 548 -9.32 37.17 -30.96
CA GLU A 548 -10.78 37.47 -31.04
C GLU A 548 -11.61 36.58 -30.09
N SER A 549 -12.74 37.11 -29.64
CA SER A 549 -13.67 36.54 -28.65
C SER A 549 -14.53 35.39 -29.20
N ALA A 550 -14.87 34.41 -28.35
CA ALA A 550 -16.21 33.82 -28.34
C ALA A 550 -16.49 33.11 -27.01
N ASP A 551 -17.54 33.57 -26.33
CA ASP A 551 -18.26 32.82 -25.31
C ASP A 551 -18.62 31.43 -25.82
N CYS A 552 -18.38 30.39 -25.02
CA CYS A 552 -19.07 29.11 -25.22
C CYS A 552 -19.23 28.33 -23.92
N ALA A 553 -20.42 27.75 -23.80
CA ALA A 553 -21.03 27.22 -22.60
C ALA A 553 -20.29 26.02 -22.00
N PHE A 554 -20.23 26.03 -20.67
CA PHE A 554 -19.82 24.94 -19.81
C PHE A 554 -20.83 23.78 -19.91
N VAL A 555 -20.50 22.73 -20.66
CA VAL A 555 -21.25 21.47 -20.67
C VAL A 555 -20.59 20.52 -19.68
N SER A 556 -21.31 20.23 -18.60
CA SER A 556 -20.88 19.37 -17.49
C SER A 556 -20.85 17.90 -17.94
N TRP A 557 -19.68 17.27 -17.87
CA TRP A 557 -19.51 15.82 -18.01
C TRP A 557 -19.48 15.19 -16.61
N THR A 558 -20.60 14.60 -16.19
CA THR A 558 -20.63 13.73 -15.02
C THR A 558 -21.02 12.32 -15.45
N ASP A 559 -20.02 11.45 -15.55
CA ASP A 559 -20.10 10.02 -15.25
C ASP A 559 -18.67 9.46 -15.19
N MET A 560 -18.13 9.40 -13.96
CA MET A 560 -16.76 8.95 -13.64
C MET A 560 -16.73 7.45 -13.36
N GLU A 561 -16.00 6.72 -14.20
CA GLU A 561 -15.35 5.45 -13.85
C GLU A 561 -13.85 5.66 -14.11
N ILE A 562 -13.01 5.31 -13.11
CA ILE A 562 -11.62 5.75 -12.97
C ILE A 562 -10.74 5.13 -14.08
N ALA A 563 -10.45 5.94 -15.09
CA ALA A 563 -9.25 5.84 -15.92
C ALA A 563 -8.66 7.25 -15.98
N LEU A 564 -7.50 7.43 -15.34
CA LEU A 564 -6.66 8.65 -15.31
C LEU A 564 -7.38 9.92 -15.79
N ASP A 565 -8.07 10.58 -14.87
CA ASP A 565 -8.52 11.93 -15.12
C ASP A 565 -7.28 12.84 -15.07
N SER A 566 -6.86 13.36 -16.22
CA SER A 566 -5.74 14.30 -16.32
C SER A 566 -5.98 15.56 -15.49
N SER A 567 -7.25 15.88 -15.16
CA SER A 567 -7.58 16.98 -14.24
C SER A 567 -7.24 16.66 -12.78
N ALA A 568 -7.28 15.39 -12.34
CA ALA A 568 -6.86 14.99 -11.00
C ALA A 568 -5.32 15.06 -10.83
N ILE A 569 -4.58 14.74 -11.89
CA ILE A 569 -3.12 14.94 -11.94
C ILE A 569 -2.77 16.44 -11.84
N ILE A 570 -3.55 17.32 -12.49
CA ILE A 570 -3.32 18.77 -12.45
C ILE A 570 -3.80 19.39 -11.12
N ALA A 571 -4.91 18.90 -10.54
CA ALA A 571 -5.40 19.35 -9.23
C ALA A 571 -4.43 18.99 -8.10
N ASP A 572 -3.88 17.78 -8.09
CA ASP A 572 -2.88 17.37 -7.09
C ASP A 572 -1.53 18.09 -7.28
N LEU A 573 -1.16 18.48 -8.51
CA LEU A 573 0.06 19.28 -8.78
C LEU A 573 -0.08 20.77 -8.46
N THR A 574 -1.32 21.29 -8.37
CA THR A 574 -1.56 22.72 -8.03
C THR A 574 -1.66 22.97 -6.53
N ASP A 575 -1.84 21.92 -5.72
CA ASP A 575 -1.78 21.96 -4.24
C ASP A 575 -0.33 21.88 -3.69
N ILE A 576 0.67 21.80 -4.56
CA ILE A 576 2.09 21.80 -4.20
C ILE A 576 2.65 23.23 -4.29
N THR A 577 2.56 24.00 -3.20
CA THR A 577 3.45 25.15 -3.00
C THR A 577 4.82 24.64 -2.56
N LEU A 578 5.78 24.63 -3.49
CA LEU A 578 7.20 24.39 -3.23
C LEU A 578 7.95 25.72 -3.15
N ASP A 579 8.45 26.05 -1.95
CA ASP A 579 9.45 27.09 -1.77
C ASP A 579 10.83 26.52 -2.10
N PHE A 580 11.48 27.05 -3.15
CA PHE A 580 12.88 26.74 -3.50
C PHE A 580 13.78 27.95 -3.17
N PRO A 581 14.86 27.79 -2.39
CA PRO A 581 15.92 28.77 -2.34
C PRO A 581 17.04 28.41 -3.34
N PHE A 582 17.27 29.26 -4.34
CA PHE A 582 18.52 29.30 -5.10
C PHE A 582 19.41 30.40 -4.54
N THR A 583 20.65 30.06 -4.16
CA THR A 583 21.77 31.02 -4.20
C THR A 583 22.96 30.39 -4.91
N CYS A 584 23.30 31.00 -6.05
CA CYS A 584 24.50 30.75 -6.83
C CYS A 584 25.69 31.43 -6.15
N ALA A 585 26.82 30.72 -6.03
CA ALA A 585 28.07 31.28 -5.57
C ALA A 585 28.70 32.16 -6.67
N GLN A 586 29.05 33.40 -6.34
CA GLN A 586 30.04 34.18 -7.09
C GLN A 586 31.18 34.65 -6.19
N SER A 587 32.36 34.40 -6.76
CA SER A 587 33.73 34.83 -6.47
C SER A 587 33.97 36.06 -5.59
N GLU A 588 34.97 35.92 -4.74
CA GLU A 588 35.71 36.99 -4.05
C GLU A 588 36.39 37.95 -5.04
N PHE A 589 36.15 39.26 -4.88
CA PHE A 589 36.96 40.46 -5.20
C PHE A 589 36.00 41.65 -4.95
N ALA A 590 36.24 42.75 -4.23
CA ALA A 590 37.41 43.43 -3.69
C ALA A 590 36.97 44.46 -2.60
N GLY A 591 37.93 44.97 -1.81
CA GLY A 591 38.09 46.38 -1.39
C GLY A 591 36.92 47.27 -0.91
N SER A 592 37.15 47.86 0.28
CA SER A 592 36.75 49.21 0.75
C SER A 592 35.28 49.56 1.00
N THR A 593 35.02 49.89 2.27
CA THR A 593 33.89 50.69 2.81
C THR A 593 33.94 52.16 2.32
N PRO A 594 32.81 52.90 2.31
CA PRO A 594 32.45 53.71 3.48
C PRO A 594 30.95 53.90 3.79
N ASP A 595 30.71 54.12 5.10
CA ASP A 595 29.61 54.75 5.86
C ASP A 595 28.29 55.23 5.20
N SER A 596 27.16 54.83 5.80
CA SER A 596 26.09 55.76 6.24
C SER A 596 25.07 55.13 7.23
N GLN A 597 24.91 55.86 8.35
CA GLN A 597 23.81 55.97 9.34
C GLN A 597 22.75 54.85 9.52
N MET A 598 22.69 54.31 10.76
CA MET A 598 21.62 53.46 11.27
C MET A 598 20.47 54.28 11.90
N SER A 599 19.22 53.94 11.56
CA SER A 599 18.01 54.34 12.29
C SER A 599 17.56 53.24 13.27
N SER A 600 17.09 53.62 14.47
CA SER A 600 16.73 52.69 15.56
C SER A 600 15.36 52.00 15.36
N PRO A 601 15.11 50.84 16.01
CA PRO A 601 13.85 50.08 15.94
C PRO A 601 12.59 50.84 16.38
N SER A 602 12.72 51.97 17.09
CA SER A 602 11.55 52.75 17.54
C SER A 602 10.85 53.51 16.41
N SER A 603 11.49 53.72 15.25
CA SER A 603 10.88 54.48 14.14
C SER A 603 9.92 53.67 13.25
N VAL A 604 9.92 52.33 13.38
CA VAL A 604 9.07 51.43 12.59
C VAL A 604 7.70 51.24 13.25
N LEU A 605 7.65 51.24 14.59
CA LEU A 605 6.39 51.10 15.34
C LEU A 605 5.53 52.36 15.33
N ALA A 606 6.13 53.56 15.24
CA ALA A 606 5.40 54.82 15.09
C ALA A 606 4.65 54.93 13.73
N ARG A 607 4.95 54.08 12.74
CA ARG A 607 4.26 54.07 11.44
C ARG A 607 3.06 53.13 11.39
N LEU A 608 2.87 52.29 12.41
CA LEU A 608 1.73 51.37 12.52
C LEU A 608 0.59 51.94 13.38
N SER A 609 0.80 53.06 14.08
CA SER A 609 -0.23 53.75 14.86
C SER A 609 -1.05 54.79 14.08
N ASP A 610 -0.62 55.20 12.89
CA ASP A 610 -1.19 56.33 12.14
C ASP A 610 -2.08 55.95 10.94
N SER A 611 -2.45 54.68 10.78
CA SER A 611 -3.42 54.31 9.74
C SER A 611 -4.84 54.24 10.32
N ASP A 612 -5.50 55.39 10.36
CA ASP A 612 -6.95 55.52 10.49
C ASP A 612 -7.63 54.86 9.28
N SER A 613 -7.99 53.58 9.43
CA SER A 613 -9.06 52.97 8.63
C SER A 613 -9.79 51.95 9.49
N ASP A 614 -10.70 52.46 10.30
CA ASP A 614 -11.69 51.69 11.02
C ASP A 614 -12.57 50.85 10.07
N SER A 615 -12.97 49.67 10.57
CA SER A 615 -13.82 48.65 9.95
C SER A 615 -13.11 47.66 9.00
N LYS A 616 -12.56 46.57 9.57
CA LYS A 616 -12.67 45.21 8.97
C LYS A 616 -12.13 44.03 9.78
N PHE A 617 -11.55 44.22 10.97
CA PHE A 617 -11.19 43.10 11.85
C PHE A 617 -11.92 43.20 13.18
N GLY A 618 -13.06 42.52 13.26
CA GLY A 618 -13.98 42.53 14.41
C GLY A 618 -13.61 41.56 15.54
N ASP A 619 -12.36 41.54 15.99
CA ASP A 619 -12.01 40.82 17.22
C ASP A 619 -10.93 41.55 18.01
N ALA A 620 -11.36 42.54 18.80
CA ALA A 620 -10.50 43.30 19.70
C ALA A 620 -9.81 42.40 20.75
N SER A 621 -10.46 41.29 21.13
CA SER A 621 -9.92 40.32 22.10
C SER A 621 -8.67 39.62 21.56
N LEU A 622 -8.70 39.20 20.29
CA LEU A 622 -7.54 38.53 19.67
C LEU A 622 -6.36 39.50 19.48
N ARG A 623 -6.64 40.78 19.16
CA ARG A 623 -5.60 41.81 19.01
C ARG A 623 -4.91 42.11 20.35
N GLU A 624 -5.68 42.21 21.42
CA GLU A 624 -5.17 42.39 22.78
C GLU A 624 -4.35 41.17 23.24
N GLU A 625 -4.82 39.95 22.95
CA GLU A 625 -4.09 38.72 23.27
C GLU A 625 -2.73 38.63 22.54
N ILE A 626 -2.70 38.96 21.25
CA ILE A 626 -1.44 39.00 20.47
C ILE A 626 -0.50 40.08 21.02
N GLN A 627 -1.01 41.29 21.33
CA GLN A 627 -0.19 42.36 21.90
C GLN A 627 0.40 41.97 23.25
N ASN A 628 -0.38 41.33 24.12
CA ASN A 628 0.09 40.84 25.42
C ASN A 628 1.18 39.77 25.29
N LYS A 629 1.05 38.84 24.33
CA LYS A 629 2.05 37.79 24.10
C LYS A 629 3.32 38.31 23.44
N VAL A 630 3.22 39.28 22.52
CA VAL A 630 4.40 39.96 21.95
C VAL A 630 5.13 40.75 23.02
N ALA A 631 4.41 41.49 23.88
CA ALA A 631 5.02 42.21 25.00
C ALA A 631 5.73 41.27 25.99
N MET A 632 5.18 40.07 26.24
CA MET A 632 5.80 39.04 27.07
C MET A 632 7.12 38.52 26.47
N ILE A 633 7.15 38.25 25.17
CA ILE A 633 8.36 37.81 24.46
C ILE A 633 9.43 38.92 24.47
N THR A 634 9.05 40.17 24.20
CA THR A 634 9.98 41.31 24.24
C THR A 634 10.48 41.63 25.65
N ALA A 635 9.67 41.39 26.69
CA ALA A 635 10.11 41.51 28.08
C ALA A 635 11.14 40.42 28.43
N PHE A 636 10.99 39.21 27.89
CA PHE A 636 11.91 38.10 28.09
C PHE A 636 13.27 38.34 27.40
N GLU A 637 13.28 38.96 26.22
CA GLU A 637 14.53 39.37 25.53
C GLU A 637 15.35 40.42 26.30
N LYS A 638 14.75 41.10 27.30
CA LYS A 638 15.43 42.08 28.17
C LYS A 638 15.91 41.50 29.50
N VAL A 639 15.64 40.22 29.78
CA VAL A 639 16.16 39.57 30.99
C VAL A 639 17.58 39.12 30.69
N ASP A 640 18.56 39.77 31.31
CA ASP A 640 19.97 39.41 31.19
C ASP A 640 20.20 37.95 31.63
N ALA A 641 20.87 37.19 30.76
CA ALA A 641 21.05 35.75 30.85
C ALA A 641 22.15 35.34 31.86
N GLU A 642 21.98 35.71 33.14
CA GLU A 642 22.92 35.29 34.20
C GLU A 642 22.36 34.24 35.18
N ASP A 643 21.05 33.96 35.21
CA ASP A 643 20.50 32.92 36.09
C ASP A 643 19.98 31.69 35.30
N GLY A 644 20.78 30.63 35.33
CA GLY A 644 20.64 29.41 34.53
C GLY A 644 19.62 28.37 35.01
N ASP A 645 18.51 28.76 35.64
CA ASP A 645 17.56 27.81 36.24
C ASP A 645 16.08 27.98 35.84
N ASN A 646 15.78 28.65 34.72
CA ASN A 646 14.39 28.93 34.34
C ASN A 646 13.85 28.05 33.17
N VAL A 647 13.83 26.73 33.38
CA VAL A 647 13.23 25.74 32.46
C VAL A 647 11.74 26.02 32.21
N THR A 648 11.01 26.49 33.22
CA THR A 648 9.58 26.81 33.12
C THR A 648 9.33 28.01 32.20
N ALA A 649 10.17 29.05 32.26
CA ALA A 649 10.00 30.23 31.42
C ALA A 649 10.28 29.94 29.93
N MET A 650 11.23 29.06 29.63
CA MET A 650 11.50 28.63 28.25
C MET A 650 10.35 27.81 27.66
N GLN A 651 9.66 27.02 28.50
CA GLN A 651 8.47 26.27 28.09
C GLN A 651 7.26 27.18 27.85
N GLU A 652 7.11 28.26 28.62
CA GLU A 652 6.09 29.28 28.38
C GLU A 652 6.35 30.10 27.11
N VAL A 653 7.61 30.39 26.77
CA VAL A 653 7.99 31.06 25.52
C VAL A 653 7.71 30.17 24.31
N LEU A 654 8.02 28.87 24.38
CA LEU A 654 7.69 27.91 23.31
C LEU A 654 6.17 27.81 23.09
N GLN A 655 5.38 27.70 24.18
CA GLN A 655 3.92 27.69 24.08
C GLN A 655 3.36 29.01 23.53
N ALA A 656 3.92 30.16 23.91
CA ALA A 656 3.52 31.45 23.37
C ALA A 656 3.85 31.59 21.87
N THR A 657 4.98 31.03 21.43
CA THR A 657 5.41 31.03 20.03
C THR A 657 4.51 30.15 19.16
N ASP A 658 4.12 28.98 19.67
CA ASP A 658 3.18 28.07 19.00
C ASP A 658 1.77 28.68 18.87
N LEU A 659 1.29 29.33 19.94
CA LEU A 659 0.01 30.03 19.92
C LEU A 659 0.01 31.22 18.95
N LEU A 660 1.08 32.02 18.93
CA LEU A 660 1.24 33.13 18.00
C LEU A 660 1.28 32.65 16.55
N THR A 661 2.02 31.58 16.27
CA THR A 661 2.10 30.95 14.95
C THR A 661 0.73 30.41 14.51
N SER A 662 -0.02 29.79 15.42
CA SER A 662 -1.38 29.30 15.17
C SER A 662 -2.36 30.44 14.89
N ALA A 663 -2.31 31.53 15.66
CA ALA A 663 -3.14 32.72 15.47
C ALA A 663 -2.84 33.40 14.13
N LEU A 664 -1.57 33.56 13.76
CA LEU A 664 -1.15 34.14 12.47
C LEU A 664 -1.58 33.27 11.29
N ARG A 665 -1.48 31.94 11.38
CA ARG A 665 -2.03 31.02 10.37
C ARG A 665 -3.55 31.15 10.23
N ARG A 666 -4.26 31.39 11.33
CA ARG A 666 -5.72 31.58 11.35
C ARG A 666 -6.13 32.91 10.72
N ILE A 667 -5.32 33.95 10.90
CA ILE A 667 -5.48 35.27 10.24
C ILE A 667 -5.19 35.15 8.74
N ALA A 668 -4.10 34.47 8.36
CA ALA A 668 -3.73 34.26 6.96
C ALA A 668 -4.81 33.49 6.17
N ARG A 669 -5.46 32.50 6.79
CA ARG A 669 -6.60 31.78 6.18
C ARG A 669 -7.85 32.63 5.98
N LYS A 670 -8.00 33.74 6.69
CA LYS A 670 -9.20 34.60 6.63
C LYS A 670 -9.07 35.76 5.63
N SER A 671 -7.87 36.07 5.11
CA SER A 671 -7.68 37.16 4.15
C SER A 671 -7.03 36.67 2.85
N ALA A 672 -7.85 36.35 1.85
CA ALA A 672 -7.41 35.85 0.54
C ALA A 672 -6.62 36.87 -0.31
N THR A 673 -6.44 38.11 0.14
CA THR A 673 -5.83 39.20 -0.65
C THR A 673 -4.56 39.82 -0.04
N ALA A 674 -4.02 39.27 1.05
CA ALA A 674 -2.84 39.85 1.72
C ALA A 674 -1.50 39.14 1.40
N LEU A 675 -1.49 38.05 0.60
CA LEU A 675 -0.28 37.26 0.35
C LEU A 675 0.75 37.94 -0.58
N SER A 676 0.43 39.04 -1.28
CA SER A 676 1.36 39.68 -2.23
C SER A 676 2.34 40.68 -1.60
N ARG A 677 2.37 40.82 -0.27
CA ARG A 677 3.26 41.78 0.43
C ARG A 677 4.11 41.15 1.53
N TYR A 678 4.20 39.82 1.56
CA TYR A 678 4.86 39.09 2.65
C TYR A 678 6.39 38.98 2.47
N ASP A 679 6.92 39.14 1.25
CA ASP A 679 8.35 38.89 0.96
C ASP A 679 9.31 40.04 1.30
N GLU A 680 8.83 41.18 1.81
CA GLU A 680 9.71 42.34 2.09
C GLU A 680 10.17 42.48 3.54
N PHE A 681 9.74 41.63 4.49
CA PHE A 681 9.88 41.94 5.93
C PHE A 681 10.77 41.03 6.79
N ILE A 682 11.47 40.05 6.24
CA ILE A 682 12.47 39.28 7.02
C ILE A 682 13.87 39.45 6.41
N SER A 683 14.69 40.27 7.05
CA SER A 683 16.11 40.42 6.70
C SER A 683 16.90 39.14 7.06
N PRO A 684 17.76 38.62 6.17
CA PRO A 684 18.60 37.42 6.39
C PRO A 684 19.53 37.44 7.61
N ARG A 685 19.65 38.57 8.32
CA ARG A 685 20.56 38.73 9.47
C ARG A 685 20.04 38.18 10.79
N MET A 686 18.72 38.06 10.97
CA MET A 686 18.16 37.47 12.21
C MET A 686 18.38 35.96 12.28
N HIS A 687 18.34 35.28 11.12
CA HIS A 687 18.51 33.83 11.06
C HIS A 687 19.98 33.39 11.28
N ALA A 688 20.95 34.24 10.90
CA ALA A 688 22.38 33.97 11.09
C ALA A 688 22.87 34.16 12.54
N LYS A 689 22.14 34.90 13.39
CA LYS A 689 22.50 35.10 14.81
C LYS A 689 21.98 33.99 15.72
N LEU A 690 20.91 33.29 15.35
CA LEU A 690 20.33 32.20 16.13
C LEU A 690 21.08 30.86 15.95
N THR A 691 21.76 30.66 14.83
CA THR A 691 22.53 29.43 14.55
C THR A 691 24.01 29.49 14.96
N GLY A 692 24.53 30.67 15.33
CA GLY A 692 25.94 30.86 15.66
C GLY A 692 26.35 30.57 17.11
N ALA A 693 25.40 30.35 18.03
CA ALA A 693 25.70 30.26 19.47
C ALA A 693 25.86 28.84 20.03
N THR A 694 25.70 27.79 19.23
CA THR A 694 25.72 26.38 19.69
C THR A 694 26.94 25.56 19.26
N SER A 695 27.98 26.16 18.66
CA SER A 695 29.13 25.42 18.13
C SER A 695 30.34 25.27 19.07
N HIS A 696 30.27 25.75 20.32
CA HIS A 696 31.32 25.50 21.30
C HIS A 696 30.74 25.17 22.68
N ARG A 697 30.55 23.88 22.96
CA ARG A 697 30.67 23.21 24.28
C ARG A 697 29.78 21.96 24.34
N VAL A 698 30.29 20.83 23.85
CA VAL A 698 29.90 19.50 24.38
C VAL A 698 31.14 18.60 24.34
N VAL A 699 31.93 18.64 25.40
CA VAL A 699 32.88 17.59 25.78
C VAL A 699 32.68 17.35 27.27
N LEU A 700 32.57 16.08 27.65
CA LEU A 700 32.43 15.50 28.99
C LEU A 700 31.03 15.52 29.62
N LEU A 701 30.36 14.35 29.58
CA LEU A 701 29.95 13.60 30.78
C LEU A 701 29.39 12.23 30.35
N GLN A 702 30.20 11.18 30.53
CA GLN A 702 29.72 9.80 30.58
C GLN A 702 29.12 9.56 31.98
N VAL A 703 27.89 9.05 32.04
CA VAL A 703 27.31 8.50 33.27
C VAL A 703 26.74 7.10 32.98
N VAL A 704 27.17 6.17 33.84
CA VAL A 704 26.89 4.73 33.94
C VAL A 704 25.42 4.47 34.32
N PRO A 705 24.77 3.37 33.86
CA PRO A 705 23.39 3.07 34.23
C PRO A 705 23.30 2.41 35.63
N PRO A 706 22.23 2.64 36.41
CA PRO A 706 22.09 2.05 37.73
C PRO A 706 21.51 0.64 37.70
N PHE A 707 21.96 -0.13 38.70
CA PHE A 707 21.70 -1.53 38.94
C PHE A 707 20.26 -1.86 39.37
N SER A 708 19.87 -3.07 38.94
CA SER A 708 18.77 -3.89 39.42
C SER A 708 18.92 -4.29 40.90
N THR A 709 17.82 -4.19 41.66
CA THR A 709 17.72 -4.66 43.05
C THR A 709 16.99 -6.00 43.12
N GLN A 710 17.67 -7.05 43.58
CA GLN A 710 17.06 -8.18 44.30
C GLN A 710 17.98 -8.67 45.43
N PRO A 711 17.42 -9.25 46.52
CA PRO A 711 18.09 -9.28 47.81
C PRO A 711 18.95 -10.53 48.06
N LEU A 712 19.94 -10.32 48.93
CA LEU A 712 20.93 -11.25 49.45
C LEU A 712 20.33 -12.45 50.21
N THR A 713 20.77 -13.66 49.85
CA THR A 713 20.96 -14.76 50.80
C THR A 713 22.37 -15.34 50.66
N ARG A 714 22.98 -15.57 51.83
CA ARG A 714 24.40 -15.85 52.09
C ARG A 714 24.65 -17.36 52.08
N GLY A 715 25.68 -17.83 51.38
CA GLY A 715 26.13 -19.22 51.47
C GLY A 715 27.42 -19.48 50.68
N LYS A 716 28.54 -19.64 51.40
CA LYS A 716 29.87 -19.98 50.88
C LYS A 716 29.93 -21.46 50.50
N THR A 717 30.60 -21.80 49.39
CA THR A 717 31.76 -22.74 49.32
C THR A 717 32.34 -22.84 47.91
N SER A 718 33.66 -22.96 47.86
CA SER A 718 34.57 -23.21 46.74
C SER A 718 34.37 -24.59 46.09
N VAL A 719 34.60 -24.73 44.76
CA VAL A 719 35.59 -25.62 44.08
C VAL A 719 35.36 -25.64 42.55
N SER A 720 36.48 -25.54 41.81
CA SER A 720 36.88 -25.83 40.41
C SER A 720 35.95 -26.44 39.32
N PRO A 721 36.31 -26.30 38.03
CA PRO A 721 35.43 -26.53 36.88
C PRO A 721 35.55 -27.93 36.27
N PHE A 722 34.41 -28.49 35.82
CA PHE A 722 34.38 -29.64 34.93
C PHE A 722 33.38 -29.42 33.79
N ILE A 723 33.87 -29.68 32.58
CA ILE A 723 33.14 -29.86 31.32
C ILE A 723 32.24 -31.09 31.44
N LEU A 724 30.99 -31.04 30.94
CA LEU A 724 30.29 -32.19 30.35
C LEU A 724 28.99 -31.77 29.61
N LEU A 725 28.79 -32.48 28.49
CA LEU A 725 27.73 -32.45 27.48
C LEU A 725 26.32 -32.85 27.99
N PRO A 726 25.24 -32.71 27.18
CA PRO A 726 23.86 -32.65 27.68
C PRO A 726 23.22 -34.04 27.81
N PRO A 727 22.16 -34.22 28.65
CA PRO A 727 21.34 -35.40 28.60
C PRO A 727 20.02 -35.16 27.85
N LEU A 728 19.86 -35.94 26.78
CA LEU A 728 18.73 -36.80 26.44
C LEU A 728 17.37 -36.58 27.14
N SER A 729 16.35 -36.48 26.27
CA SER A 729 14.91 -36.54 26.53
C SER A 729 14.46 -37.76 27.34
N PRO A 730 13.41 -37.63 28.18
CA PRO A 730 12.63 -38.77 28.61
C PRO A 730 11.23 -38.81 27.95
N SER A 731 10.90 -40.01 27.47
CA SER A 731 9.58 -40.49 27.09
C SER A 731 8.59 -40.42 28.25
N LEU A 732 7.37 -39.92 28.00
CA LEU A 732 6.25 -39.97 28.94
C LEU A 732 5.18 -40.96 28.45
N HIS A 733 4.89 -41.95 29.30
CA HIS A 733 3.66 -42.75 29.24
C HIS A 733 2.50 -42.00 29.92
N PRO A 734 1.24 -42.29 29.54
CA PRO A 734 0.08 -41.52 29.98
C PRO A 734 -0.58 -42.15 31.20
N GLY A 735 -0.98 -41.32 32.15
CA GLY A 735 -1.90 -41.71 33.21
C GLY A 735 -1.66 -40.91 34.48
N ASP A 736 -2.36 -39.79 34.62
CA ASP A 736 -2.98 -39.41 35.88
C ASP A 736 -4.03 -38.31 35.67
N LYS A 737 -5.24 -38.61 36.15
CA LYS A 737 -6.40 -37.71 36.16
C LYS A 737 -6.26 -36.75 37.34
N CYS A 738 -6.10 -35.47 37.06
CA CYS A 738 -6.15 -34.42 38.08
C CYS A 738 -7.50 -33.68 38.00
N HIS A 739 -8.31 -33.80 39.04
CA HIS A 739 -9.49 -32.98 39.26
C HIS A 739 -9.06 -31.58 39.68
N ILE A 740 -9.35 -30.57 38.86
CA ILE A 740 -9.21 -29.16 39.22
C ILE A 740 -10.61 -28.60 39.49
N ALA A 741 -10.83 -28.20 40.74
CA ALA A 741 -12.02 -27.47 41.18
C ALA A 741 -11.99 -26.03 40.62
N VAL A 742 -13.10 -25.61 40.03
CA VAL A 742 -13.33 -24.25 39.57
C VAL A 742 -14.03 -23.48 40.70
N PRO A 743 -13.55 -22.29 41.12
CA PRO A 743 -14.28 -21.49 42.08
C PRO A 743 -15.44 -20.74 41.40
N GLU A 744 -16.59 -20.88 42.05
CA GLU A 744 -17.86 -20.24 41.76
C GLU A 744 -17.73 -18.73 41.98
N LEU A 745 -17.95 -17.94 40.92
CA LEU A 745 -17.93 -16.47 40.96
C LEU A 745 -19.37 -15.99 40.85
N GLU A 746 -19.90 -15.51 41.96
CA GLU A 746 -21.21 -14.87 42.08
C GLU A 746 -21.27 -13.60 41.20
N SER A 747 -22.20 -13.58 40.24
CA SER A 747 -22.53 -12.40 39.46
C SER A 747 -23.70 -11.66 40.10
N GLN A 748 -23.45 -10.44 40.59
CA GLN A 748 -24.49 -9.50 40.95
C GLN A 748 -25.14 -8.93 39.69
N ASP A 749 -26.46 -9.15 39.56
CA ASP A 749 -27.32 -8.54 38.55
C ASP A 749 -27.50 -7.04 38.84
N GLN A 750 -27.09 -6.19 37.90
CA GLN A 750 -27.57 -4.81 37.80
C GLN A 750 -28.35 -4.64 36.49
N GLU A 751 -29.65 -4.39 36.63
CA GLU A 751 -30.57 -4.01 35.57
C GLU A 751 -30.18 -2.65 34.96
N HIS A 752 -29.83 -2.63 33.68
CA HIS A 752 -29.82 -1.39 32.90
C HIS A 752 -30.83 -1.44 31.75
N ARG A 753 -31.65 -0.38 31.73
CA ARG A 753 -32.76 -0.08 30.82
C ARG A 753 -32.37 -0.21 29.35
N LEU A 754 -33.25 -0.86 28.59
CA LEU A 754 -33.24 -0.94 27.13
C LEU A 754 -33.58 0.41 26.50
N VAL A 755 -32.73 0.86 25.56
CA VAL A 755 -33.03 1.94 24.60
C VAL A 755 -33.31 1.29 23.22
N PRO A 756 -34.31 1.73 22.43
CA PRO A 756 -34.72 1.03 21.21
C PRO A 756 -33.74 1.23 20.06
N PHE A 757 -33.54 0.15 19.30
CA PHE A 757 -32.65 0.05 18.14
C PHE A 757 -33.43 0.37 16.85
N GLU A 758 -33.14 1.49 16.18
CA GLU A 758 -33.66 1.78 14.85
C GLU A 758 -32.95 0.94 13.78
N ARG A 759 -33.71 0.10 13.09
CA ARG A 759 -33.31 -0.59 11.86
C ARG A 759 -33.41 0.38 10.69
N GLN A 760 -32.30 0.63 10.00
CA GLN A 760 -32.37 1.02 8.58
C GLN A 760 -32.36 -0.25 7.72
N LEU A 761 -33.45 -0.44 6.97
CA LEU A 761 -33.66 -1.52 6.01
C LEU A 761 -33.76 -0.96 4.59
N HIS A 762 -33.24 -1.76 3.67
CA HIS A 762 -33.50 -1.83 2.23
C HIS A 762 -32.80 -0.85 1.29
N GLU A 763 -31.68 -1.34 0.72
CA GLU A 763 -31.32 -1.02 -0.66
C GLU A 763 -31.44 -2.30 -1.52
N LYS A 764 -32.11 -2.17 -2.67
CA LYS A 764 -32.42 -3.25 -3.61
C LYS A 764 -31.11 -3.79 -4.22
N ARG A 765 -30.88 -5.09 -4.08
CA ARG A 765 -29.74 -5.80 -4.71
C ARG A 765 -29.89 -5.81 -6.23
N LYS A 766 -28.89 -5.31 -6.95
CA LYS A 766 -28.62 -5.70 -8.35
C LYS A 766 -27.88 -7.06 -8.36
N PRO A 767 -28.09 -7.92 -9.38
CA PRO A 767 -27.46 -9.23 -9.44
C PRO A 767 -25.95 -9.14 -9.65
N SER A 768 -25.24 -10.09 -9.05
CA SER A 768 -23.79 -10.24 -9.09
C SER A 768 -23.28 -10.59 -10.49
N TYR A 769 -22.33 -9.81 -11.01
CA TYR A 769 -21.47 -10.23 -12.11
C TYR A 769 -20.53 -11.34 -11.63
N SER A 770 -20.48 -12.45 -12.37
CA SER A 770 -19.48 -13.50 -12.24
C SER A 770 -18.24 -13.12 -13.02
N TRP A 771 -17.07 -13.12 -12.37
CA TRP A 771 -15.78 -13.04 -13.05
C TRP A 771 -15.44 -14.44 -13.62
N ARG A 772 -15.11 -14.52 -14.91
CA ARG A 772 -14.43 -15.64 -15.53
C ARG A 772 -13.02 -15.22 -15.89
#